data_AF-A0A8H2ZYD3-F1
#
_entry.id   AF-A0A8H2ZYD3-F1
#
_cell.length_a   1.000
_cell.length_b   1.000
_cell.length_c   1.000
_cell.angle_alpha   90.00
_cell.angle_beta   90.00
_cell.angle_gamma   90.00
#
_symmetry.space_group_name_H-M   'P 1'
#
loop_
_entity.id
_entity.type
_entity.pdbx_description
1 polymer ?
#
loop_
_entity_poly.entity_id
_entity_poly.type
_entity_poly.pdbx_seq_one_letter_code
_entity_poly.pdbx_strand_id
1 'polypeptide(L)'
;MAQNQQAVYTTDEYGRPFIIVREQAKKTRSHGVEAIKSHILAARTVANIVKTSLGPKGLDKIMIGPDGDITVTNDGATILGQMEVEHQIAKLLVQLSKSQDDEIGDGTTGVVVLAGALLEQSEALIDRGIHPIRIADGFEKACAVAVAHLDGISDTVEFSKENTENLLKTAMTSLGSKIVSKAHQKFAQIAVDAVLSVADLQRKDVDFELIKVDGKLGGALEDTTLVQGVVIDKDFSHPQMPRSVSDAKLAILTCPFEPPRPKTKHKLDITSVEEYKKLREYEKEKFNDMIKRVKDTGANLVICQWGFDDEANHLLMQNELPAVRWVGGPEIEASLIAIATSGRIVPRFEDLTAEKLGTAGIVREVSFGTTRDKMLVIEECANSRAVTVFVRGSNKMIIDEAKRALHDAICVVRNLVVDNRVVYGGGAAEISCSVAVAKAADNIPSIEQYAMRAFASALDAVPLALAENSGLSPIETLAEVKSRQINDNVHTYGIDCNHKNNIDMKQQFVYDPLISKRQQYLLATQRINTIWEELAEADLPTRPPSAPSNIETISLWGPRYPGQKLHPDTPPIMSSIDEFFPGSTAKPGPPAEPDHPEIWDRVVTMCDLLRNLIERLPYPVEEPVIPGSNPNGPITSHQLLATGESFIQALEPVRPLLPNKLTEHALETNPELKQHVHALELKFDDIERVLRCIPQIYEEVTNAECDDAMMEVEAIMVCLGIGLGAE
;
A
#
# COMPACT_ATOMS: atom_id res chain seq x y z
N MET A 1 -5.63 -8.10 44.54
CA MET A 1 -6.98 -8.44 45.05
C MET A 1 -7.99 -7.97 44.01
N ALA A 2 -8.63 -8.91 43.33
CA ALA A 2 -9.70 -8.63 42.37
C ALA A 2 -10.95 -8.17 43.13
N GLN A 3 -11.48 -6.99 42.81
CA GLN A 3 -12.78 -6.55 43.32
C GLN A 3 -13.63 -5.94 42.21
N ASN A 4 -14.80 -6.57 42.06
CA ASN A 4 -16.05 -6.11 41.44
C ASN A 4 -16.10 -5.85 39.93
N GLN A 5 -16.15 -6.93 39.16
CA GLN A 5 -16.96 -6.97 37.95
C GLN A 5 -18.44 -7.03 38.36
N GLN A 6 -19.15 -5.90 38.36
CA GLN A 6 -20.62 -5.91 38.51
C GLN A 6 -21.24 -6.37 37.19
N ALA A 7 -21.34 -7.69 37.01
CA ALA A 7 -22.19 -8.30 36.00
C ALA A 7 -23.65 -7.98 36.34
N VAL A 8 -24.35 -7.25 35.47
CA VAL A 8 -25.79 -6.98 35.65
C VAL A 8 -26.54 -8.11 34.97
N TYR A 9 -27.28 -8.89 35.75
CA TYR A 9 -28.19 -9.91 35.23
C TYR A 9 -29.50 -9.25 34.82
N THR A 10 -29.92 -9.46 33.58
CA THR A 10 -31.23 -9.03 33.11
C THR A 10 -31.92 -10.17 32.35
N THR A 11 -33.22 -10.03 32.10
CA THR A 11 -34.04 -11.04 31.44
C THR A 11 -34.66 -10.45 30.19
N ASP A 12 -34.62 -11.22 29.09
CA ASP A 12 -35.34 -10.90 27.85
C ASP A 12 -36.87 -10.99 28.05
N GLU A 13 -37.67 -10.54 27.08
CA GLU A 13 -39.15 -10.57 27.11
C GLU A 13 -39.71 -11.99 27.33
N TYR A 14 -38.92 -13.03 27.00
CA TYR A 14 -39.22 -14.44 27.23
C TYR A 14 -38.64 -15.02 28.54
N GLY A 15 -38.16 -14.18 29.46
CA GLY A 15 -37.69 -14.58 30.79
C GLY A 15 -36.33 -15.31 30.80
N ARG A 16 -35.58 -15.30 29.70
CA ARG A 16 -34.25 -15.92 29.62
C ARG A 16 -33.20 -14.97 30.20
N PRO A 17 -32.40 -15.40 31.21
CA PRO A 17 -31.40 -14.54 31.80
C PRO A 17 -30.18 -14.42 30.88
N PHE A 18 -29.72 -13.20 30.64
CA PHE A 18 -28.44 -12.92 30.00
C PHE A 18 -27.64 -11.91 30.82
N ILE A 19 -26.31 -11.94 30.65
CA ILE A 19 -25.37 -11.17 31.45
C ILE A 19 -24.91 -9.97 30.65
N ILE A 20 -25.21 -8.76 31.13
CA ILE A 20 -24.62 -7.54 30.59
C ILE A 20 -23.33 -7.28 31.37
N VAL A 21 -22.20 -7.59 30.73
CA VAL A 21 -20.88 -7.21 31.22
C VAL A 21 -20.62 -5.77 30.77
N ARG A 22 -20.57 -4.81 31.70
CA ARG A 22 -20.11 -3.44 31.36
C ARG A 22 -18.61 -3.48 31.06
N GLU A 23 -18.24 -3.55 29.78
CA GLU A 23 -16.85 -3.38 29.31
C GLU A 23 -16.24 -2.00 29.64
N GLN A 24 -17.04 -1.06 30.15
CA GLN A 24 -16.61 0.30 30.50
C GLN A 24 -15.40 0.34 31.45
N ALA A 25 -15.20 -0.67 32.30
CA ALA A 25 -14.04 -0.72 33.20
C ALA A 25 -12.69 -0.95 32.49
N LYS A 26 -12.68 -1.47 31.25
CA LYS A 26 -11.46 -1.60 30.42
C LYS A 26 -11.17 -0.35 29.58
N LYS A 27 -12.13 0.58 29.45
CA LYS A 27 -12.00 1.77 28.61
C LYS A 27 -11.59 2.96 29.48
N THR A 28 -10.29 3.23 29.55
CA THR A 28 -9.76 4.48 30.13
C THR A 28 -9.96 5.62 29.15
N ARG A 29 -10.72 6.65 29.53
CA ARG A 29 -10.89 7.88 28.74
C ARG A 29 -10.02 8.99 29.34
N SER A 30 -8.98 9.38 28.60
CA SER A 30 -8.23 10.61 28.85
C SER A 30 -8.94 11.78 28.15
N HIS A 31 -8.95 12.97 28.77
CA HIS A 31 -9.67 14.14 28.26
C HIS A 31 -8.73 15.31 27.99
N GLY A 32 -8.99 16.07 26.92
CA GLY A 32 -8.40 17.37 26.66
C GLY A 32 -6.87 17.37 26.59
N VAL A 33 -6.29 18.37 27.26
CA VAL A 33 -4.85 18.65 27.27
C VAL A 33 -4.03 17.48 27.82
N GLU A 34 -4.55 16.70 28.78
CA GLU A 34 -3.82 15.56 29.34
C GLU A 34 -3.66 14.42 28.32
N ALA A 35 -4.70 14.16 27.51
CA ALA A 35 -4.62 13.18 26.43
C ALA A 35 -3.58 13.62 25.39
N ILE A 36 -3.63 14.89 24.98
CA ILE A 36 -2.69 15.48 24.04
C ILE A 36 -1.24 15.36 24.55
N LYS A 37 -0.98 15.69 25.82
CA LYS A 37 0.36 15.59 26.40
C LYS A 37 0.86 14.14 26.46
N SER A 38 -0.01 13.19 26.80
CA SER A 38 0.34 11.76 26.77
C SER A 38 0.74 11.30 25.37
N HIS A 39 0.00 11.75 24.35
CA HIS A 39 0.27 11.45 22.95
C HIS A 39 1.58 12.05 22.44
N ILE A 40 1.84 13.32 22.74
CA ILE A 40 3.11 13.99 22.42
C ILE A 40 4.28 13.27 23.12
N LEU A 41 4.11 12.88 24.39
CA LEU A 41 5.14 12.17 25.14
C LEU A 41 5.47 10.82 24.49
N ALA A 42 4.46 10.06 24.06
CA ALA A 42 4.66 8.79 23.37
C ALA A 42 5.41 8.99 22.04
N ALA A 43 4.98 9.95 21.22
CA ALA A 43 5.62 10.28 19.95
C ALA A 43 7.08 10.72 20.14
N ARG A 44 7.33 11.60 21.12
CA ARG A 44 8.67 12.08 21.46
C ARG A 44 9.57 10.93 21.91
N THR A 45 9.05 9.98 22.69
CA THR A 45 9.82 8.82 23.15
C THR A 45 10.28 7.97 21.97
N VAL A 46 9.38 7.70 21.01
CA VAL A 46 9.71 6.96 19.79
C VAL A 46 10.72 7.71 18.92
N ALA A 47 10.50 9.01 18.73
CA ALA A 47 11.42 9.85 17.97
C ALA A 47 12.83 9.87 18.60
N ASN A 48 12.93 9.98 19.93
CA ASN A 48 14.20 9.96 20.65
C ASN A 48 14.93 8.61 20.54
N ILE A 49 14.19 7.50 20.51
CA ILE A 49 14.79 6.18 20.28
C ILE A 49 15.44 6.17 18.89
N VAL A 50 14.73 6.60 17.86
CA VAL A 50 15.19 6.54 16.46
C VAL A 50 16.24 7.61 16.15
N LYS A 51 16.23 8.75 16.85
CA LYS A 51 17.14 9.89 16.67
C LYS A 51 18.63 9.51 16.66
N THR A 52 19.04 8.56 17.51
CA THR A 52 20.44 8.13 17.61
C THR A 52 20.95 7.34 16.40
N SER A 53 20.06 6.97 15.48
CA SER A 53 20.40 6.25 14.24
C SER A 53 20.48 7.20 13.04
N LEU A 54 20.24 8.50 13.22
CA LEU A 54 20.27 9.48 12.13
C LEU A 54 21.70 9.90 11.74
N GLY A 55 21.99 9.85 10.45
CA GLY A 55 23.23 10.37 9.84
C GLY A 55 24.38 9.37 9.75
N PRO A 56 25.53 9.77 9.18
CA PRO A 56 26.67 8.87 8.93
C PRO A 56 27.36 8.38 10.21
N LYS A 57 27.09 9.04 11.34
CA LYS A 57 27.55 8.65 12.69
C LYS A 57 26.42 8.06 13.54
N GLY A 58 25.26 7.80 12.94
CA GLY A 58 24.18 7.08 13.58
C GLY A 58 24.59 5.65 13.93
N LEU A 59 24.05 5.14 15.04
CA LEU A 59 24.34 3.79 15.51
C LEU A 59 23.17 2.85 15.22
N ASP A 60 23.51 1.62 14.85
CA ASP A 60 22.55 0.55 14.60
C ASP A 60 21.91 0.07 15.90
N LYS A 61 20.69 -0.44 15.80
CA LYS A 61 19.95 -1.01 16.92
C LYS A 61 19.86 -2.52 16.79
N ILE A 62 20.05 -3.19 17.92
CA ILE A 62 19.83 -4.63 18.04
C ILE A 62 18.38 -4.83 18.48
N MET A 63 17.62 -5.51 17.63
CA MET A 63 16.24 -5.89 17.88
C MET A 63 16.16 -7.41 17.99
N ILE A 64 15.40 -7.89 18.97
CA ILE A 64 15.17 -9.32 19.18
C ILE A 64 13.68 -9.54 18.94
N GLY A 65 13.36 -10.32 17.92
CA GLY A 65 11.99 -10.70 17.62
C GLY A 65 11.39 -11.60 18.72
N PRO A 66 10.05 -11.76 18.74
CA PRO A 66 9.39 -12.63 19.71
C PRO A 66 9.85 -14.09 19.59
N ASP A 67 10.26 -14.52 18.39
CA ASP A 67 10.80 -15.86 18.11
C ASP A 67 12.29 -16.01 18.50
N GLY A 68 12.94 -14.95 18.97
CA GLY A 68 14.36 -14.93 19.32
C GLY A 68 15.30 -14.62 18.15
N ASP A 69 14.77 -14.30 16.97
CA ASP A 69 15.57 -13.85 15.83
C ASP A 69 16.18 -12.47 16.09
N ILE A 70 17.51 -12.38 15.91
CA ILE A 70 18.26 -11.15 16.15
C ILE A 70 18.41 -10.39 14.83
N THR A 71 17.92 -9.16 14.79
CA THR A 71 18.14 -8.22 13.69
C THR A 71 18.98 -7.05 14.19
N VAL A 72 20.01 -6.67 13.42
CA VAL A 72 20.78 -5.46 13.67
C VAL A 72 20.61 -4.55 12.47
N THR A 73 20.08 -3.34 12.68
CA THR A 73 19.78 -2.44 11.56
C THR A 73 19.85 -0.97 11.96
N ASN A 74 20.16 -0.12 10.98
CA ASN A 74 20.09 1.33 11.10
C ASN A 74 18.75 1.91 10.61
N ASP A 75 18.02 1.14 9.80
CA ASP A 75 16.83 1.64 9.12
C ASP A 75 15.65 1.88 10.08
N GLY A 76 15.13 3.10 10.06
CA GLY A 76 14.05 3.54 10.94
C GLY A 76 12.74 2.79 10.71
N ALA A 77 12.41 2.42 9.47
CA ALA A 77 11.18 1.67 9.17
C ALA A 77 11.25 0.26 9.73
N THR A 78 12.38 -0.43 9.55
CA THR A 78 12.63 -1.76 10.12
C THR A 78 12.66 -1.74 11.64
N ILE A 79 13.37 -0.77 12.26
CA ILE A 79 13.42 -0.62 13.73
C ILE A 79 12.01 -0.50 14.30
N LEU A 80 11.19 0.40 13.73
CA LEU A 80 9.85 0.67 14.21
C LEU A 80 8.87 -0.48 13.91
N GLY A 81 9.03 -1.15 12.77
CA GLY A 81 8.20 -2.31 12.39
C GLY A 81 8.44 -3.53 13.26
N GLN A 82 9.66 -3.71 13.78
CA GLN A 82 9.99 -4.80 14.71
C GLN A 82 9.69 -4.45 16.18
N MET A 83 9.51 -3.18 16.50
CA MET A 83 9.16 -2.74 17.84
C MET A 83 7.69 -3.02 18.12
N GLU A 84 7.39 -3.77 19.18
CA GLU A 84 6.01 -3.98 19.62
C GLU A 84 5.49 -2.71 20.31
N VAL A 85 4.70 -1.94 19.59
CA VAL A 85 4.17 -0.67 20.06
C VAL A 85 2.71 -0.80 20.47
N GLU A 86 2.41 -0.53 21.74
CA GLU A 86 1.02 -0.53 22.24
C GLU A 86 0.28 0.79 21.96
N HIS A 87 0.96 1.92 22.12
CA HIS A 87 0.35 3.25 22.04
C HIS A 87 -0.04 3.62 20.60
N GLN A 88 -1.26 4.13 20.40
CA GLN A 88 -1.83 4.38 19.06
C GLN A 88 -1.00 5.36 18.23
N ILE A 89 -0.61 6.50 18.79
CA ILE A 89 0.23 7.49 18.09
C ILE A 89 1.57 6.90 17.65
N ALA A 90 2.13 6.01 18.46
CA ALA A 90 3.39 5.39 18.11
C ALA A 90 3.20 4.36 16.97
N LYS A 91 2.06 3.64 16.90
CA LYS A 91 1.67 2.86 15.72
C LYS A 91 1.49 3.75 14.48
N LEU A 92 0.94 4.94 14.66
CA LEU A 92 0.77 5.90 13.58
C LEU A 92 2.13 6.36 13.02
N LEU A 93 3.15 6.52 13.87
CA LEU A 93 4.54 6.82 13.47
C LEU A 93 5.23 5.62 12.79
N VAL A 94 4.92 4.38 13.21
CA VAL A 94 5.42 3.17 12.52
C VAL A 94 4.91 3.16 11.07
N GLN A 95 3.61 3.41 10.88
CA GLN A 95 3.01 3.50 9.55
C GLN A 95 3.61 4.65 8.73
N LEU A 96 3.85 5.82 9.35
CA LEU A 96 4.49 6.96 8.70
C LEU A 96 5.88 6.61 8.15
N SER A 97 6.70 5.94 8.97
CA SER A 97 8.03 5.49 8.56
C SER A 97 7.95 4.48 7.41
N LYS A 98 6.98 3.55 7.48
CA LYS A 98 6.76 2.55 6.44
C LYS A 98 6.31 3.17 5.12
N SER A 99 5.40 4.15 5.14
CA SER A 99 4.96 4.84 3.92
C SER A 99 6.12 5.58 3.22
N GLN A 100 7.03 6.18 4.00
CA GLN A 100 8.25 6.79 3.45
C GLN A 100 9.17 5.74 2.79
N ASP A 101 9.28 4.55 3.39
CA ASP A 101 10.08 3.44 2.85
C ASP A 101 9.47 2.89 1.54
N ASP A 102 8.17 2.64 1.52
CA ASP A 102 7.47 2.09 0.35
C ASP A 102 7.48 3.06 -0.87
N GLU A 103 7.39 4.38 -0.64
CA GLU A 103 7.36 5.37 -1.73
C GLU A 103 8.77 5.78 -2.22
N ILE A 104 9.67 6.08 -1.27
CA ILE A 104 10.96 6.73 -1.54
C ILE A 104 12.13 5.79 -1.23
N GLY A 105 12.01 4.94 -0.20
CA GLY A 105 13.05 4.01 0.27
C GLY A 105 14.20 4.63 1.06
N ASP A 106 14.16 5.94 1.33
CA ASP A 106 15.15 6.63 2.17
C ASP A 106 14.47 7.72 3.00
N GLY A 107 15.10 8.11 4.12
CA GLY A 107 14.56 9.13 5.02
C GLY A 107 13.56 8.63 6.06
N THR A 108 13.46 7.32 6.26
CA THR A 108 12.59 6.65 7.24
C THR A 108 12.83 7.17 8.68
N THR A 109 14.09 7.31 9.06
CA THR A 109 14.51 7.89 10.35
C THR A 109 14.20 9.39 10.44
N GLY A 110 14.43 10.13 9.35
CA GLY A 110 14.27 11.58 9.30
C GLY A 110 12.82 12.03 9.48
N VAL A 111 11.86 11.35 8.81
CA VAL A 111 10.44 11.69 8.89
C VAL A 111 9.88 11.52 10.31
N VAL A 112 10.33 10.51 11.05
CA VAL A 112 9.90 10.26 12.43
C VAL A 112 10.47 11.29 13.39
N VAL A 113 11.74 11.68 13.22
CA VAL A 113 12.36 12.74 14.03
C VAL A 113 11.68 14.08 13.80
N LEU A 114 11.37 14.41 12.53
CA LEU A 114 10.64 15.64 12.19
C LEU A 114 9.23 15.63 12.80
N ALA A 115 8.51 14.52 12.69
CA ALA A 115 7.17 14.40 13.24
C ALA A 115 7.17 14.53 14.78
N GLY A 116 8.13 13.90 15.46
CA GLY A 116 8.30 14.04 16.90
C GLY A 116 8.61 15.47 17.33
N ALA A 117 9.47 16.17 16.58
CA ALA A 117 9.82 17.57 16.85
C ALA A 117 8.62 18.52 16.65
N LEU A 118 7.83 18.33 15.60
CA LEU A 118 6.62 19.12 15.35
C LEU A 118 5.58 18.94 16.46
N LEU A 119 5.39 17.71 16.96
CA LEU A 119 4.51 17.43 18.10
C LEU A 119 5.03 18.09 19.39
N GLU A 120 6.34 18.06 19.64
CA GLU A 120 6.95 18.72 20.79
C GLU A 120 6.79 20.25 20.72
N GLN A 121 7.01 20.87 19.56
CA GLN A 121 6.78 22.30 19.38
C GLN A 121 5.30 22.68 19.53
N SER A 122 4.39 21.76 19.19
CA SER A 122 2.96 21.96 19.40
C SER A 122 2.58 21.99 20.88
N GLU A 123 3.25 21.22 21.75
CA GLU A 123 3.02 21.25 23.21
C GLU A 123 3.16 22.68 23.76
N ALA A 124 4.24 23.37 23.36
CA ALA A 124 4.52 24.73 23.79
C ALA A 124 3.48 25.76 23.31
N LEU A 125 2.82 25.50 22.17
CA LEU A 125 1.75 26.35 21.64
C LEU A 125 0.41 26.08 22.35
N ILE A 126 0.13 24.81 22.67
CA ILE A 126 -1.07 24.39 23.38
C ILE A 126 -1.05 24.92 24.82
N ASP A 127 0.12 24.91 25.48
CA ASP A 127 0.30 25.51 26.81
C ASP A 127 0.09 27.03 26.80
N ARG A 128 0.25 27.70 25.64
CA ARG A 128 -0.09 29.12 25.45
C ARG A 128 -1.56 29.35 25.12
N GLY A 129 -2.38 28.30 25.05
CA GLY A 129 -3.81 28.37 24.76
C GLY A 129 -4.17 28.43 23.27
N ILE A 130 -3.26 28.05 22.37
CA ILE A 130 -3.56 27.98 20.94
C ILE A 130 -4.27 26.64 20.65
N HIS A 131 -5.40 26.70 19.95
CA HIS A 131 -6.19 25.52 19.61
C HIS A 131 -5.45 24.60 18.61
N PRO A 132 -5.41 23.27 18.81
CA PRO A 132 -4.70 22.32 17.94
C PRO A 132 -5.02 22.43 16.45
N ILE A 133 -6.30 22.55 16.08
CA ILE A 133 -6.71 22.74 14.67
C ILE A 133 -6.02 23.94 14.01
N ARG A 134 -5.88 25.07 14.72
CA ARG A 134 -5.18 26.25 14.17
C ARG A 134 -3.68 26.04 14.03
N ILE A 135 -3.12 25.14 14.83
CA ILE A 135 -1.71 24.74 14.70
C ILE A 135 -1.55 23.89 13.44
N ALA A 136 -2.47 22.95 13.18
CA ALA A 136 -2.51 22.14 11.97
C ALA A 136 -2.59 23.00 10.69
N ASP A 137 -3.52 23.95 10.64
CA ASP A 137 -3.64 24.91 9.51
C ASP A 137 -2.34 25.70 9.30
N GLY A 138 -1.70 26.14 10.39
CA GLY A 138 -0.45 26.88 10.34
C GLY A 138 0.74 26.03 9.89
N PHE A 139 0.77 24.75 10.26
CA PHE A 139 1.78 23.80 9.81
C PHE A 139 1.63 23.45 8.33
N GLU A 140 0.41 23.32 7.83
CA GLU A 140 0.17 23.08 6.40
C GLU A 140 0.67 24.26 5.55
N LYS A 141 0.38 25.49 5.97
CA LYS A 141 0.92 26.71 5.33
C LYS A 141 2.44 26.77 5.40
N ALA A 142 3.03 26.43 6.54
CA ALA A 142 4.47 26.38 6.70
C ALA A 142 5.12 25.33 5.78
N CYS A 143 4.52 24.16 5.67
CA CYS A 143 4.99 23.07 4.81
C CYS A 143 4.93 23.48 3.33
N ALA A 144 3.85 24.12 2.88
CA ALA A 144 3.74 24.62 1.51
C ALA A 144 4.86 25.63 1.16
N VAL A 145 5.19 26.54 2.09
CA VAL A 145 6.32 27.48 1.92
C VAL A 145 7.66 26.74 1.90
N ALA A 146 7.85 25.74 2.78
CA ALA A 146 9.08 24.95 2.83
C ALA A 146 9.30 24.15 1.53
N VAL A 147 8.27 23.50 1.01
CA VAL A 147 8.32 22.74 -0.26
C VAL A 147 8.61 23.67 -1.44
N ALA A 148 7.94 24.82 -1.52
CA ALA A 148 8.21 25.80 -2.59
C ALA A 148 9.65 26.33 -2.52
N HIS A 149 10.19 26.53 -1.31
CA HIS A 149 11.59 26.92 -1.12
C HIS A 149 12.56 25.81 -1.51
N LEU A 150 12.26 24.54 -1.17
CA LEU A 150 13.04 23.37 -1.62
C LEU A 150 13.14 23.29 -3.15
N ASP A 151 12.01 23.48 -3.85
CA ASP A 151 11.99 23.50 -5.32
C ASP A 151 12.90 24.62 -5.88
N GLY A 152 12.91 25.80 -5.23
CA GLY A 152 13.73 26.95 -5.63
C GLY A 152 15.24 26.81 -5.37
N ILE A 153 15.65 26.04 -4.34
CA ILE A 153 17.07 25.80 -4.02
C ILE A 153 17.65 24.55 -4.71
N SER A 154 16.80 23.77 -5.39
CA SER A 154 17.21 22.51 -6.00
C SER A 154 18.16 22.73 -7.18
N ASP A 155 19.20 21.90 -7.27
CA ASP A 155 20.11 21.86 -8.42
C ASP A 155 19.70 20.69 -9.32
N THR A 156 19.67 20.89 -10.64
CA THR A 156 19.46 19.81 -11.61
C THR A 156 20.76 19.09 -11.88
N VAL A 157 20.78 17.78 -11.64
CA VAL A 157 21.90 16.91 -11.97
C VAL A 157 21.60 16.24 -13.31
N GLU A 158 22.38 16.57 -14.33
CA GLU A 158 22.36 15.81 -15.57
C GLU A 158 23.09 14.48 -15.36
N PHE A 159 22.42 13.39 -15.73
CA PHE A 159 23.03 12.07 -15.80
C PHE A 159 22.91 11.53 -17.22
N SER A 160 23.92 10.81 -17.66
CA SER A 160 23.87 10.05 -18.91
C SER A 160 24.34 8.62 -18.63
N LYS A 161 24.08 7.69 -19.56
CA LYS A 161 24.60 6.32 -19.45
C LYS A 161 26.15 6.27 -19.36
N GLU A 162 26.81 7.33 -19.81
CA GLU A 162 28.28 7.46 -19.82
C GLU A 162 28.81 8.25 -18.61
N ASN A 163 27.99 9.13 -18.03
CA ASN A 163 28.34 9.92 -16.85
C ASN A 163 27.42 9.60 -15.67
N THR A 164 27.83 8.57 -14.92
CA THR A 164 27.13 8.06 -13.74
C THR A 164 27.71 8.59 -12.43
N GLU A 165 28.69 9.49 -12.49
CA GLU A 165 29.47 9.93 -11.32
C GLU A 165 28.59 10.60 -10.25
N ASN A 166 27.61 11.40 -10.67
CA ASN A 166 26.71 12.08 -9.73
C ASN A 166 25.68 11.12 -9.09
N LEU A 167 25.21 10.11 -9.84
CA LEU A 167 24.38 9.04 -9.30
C LEU A 167 25.16 8.24 -8.26
N LEU A 168 26.42 7.94 -8.56
CA LEU A 168 27.33 7.24 -7.67
C LEU A 168 27.55 8.04 -6.38
N LYS A 169 27.84 9.34 -6.46
CA LYS A 169 28.00 10.21 -5.28
C LYS A 169 26.75 10.24 -4.40
N THR A 170 25.57 10.25 -5.00
CA THR A 170 24.30 10.25 -4.25
C THR A 170 24.06 8.90 -3.58
N ALA A 171 24.29 7.79 -4.28
CA ALA A 171 24.23 6.45 -3.69
C ALA A 171 25.27 6.26 -2.56
N MET A 172 26.48 6.82 -2.71
CA MET A 172 27.49 6.82 -1.64
C MET A 172 27.02 7.55 -0.40
N THR A 173 26.28 8.65 -0.56
CA THR A 173 25.72 9.42 0.56
C THR A 173 24.72 8.57 1.36
N SER A 174 23.77 7.93 0.67
CA SER A 174 22.76 7.05 1.31
C SER A 174 23.37 5.81 1.98
N LEU A 175 24.42 5.22 1.38
CA LEU A 175 25.15 4.08 1.96
C LEU A 175 26.10 4.46 3.09
N GLY A 176 26.45 5.74 3.23
CA GLY A 176 27.46 6.22 4.16
C GLY A 176 27.09 6.05 5.63
N SER A 177 25.81 5.96 5.96
CA SER A 177 25.25 5.77 7.31
C SER A 177 25.04 4.32 7.73
N LYS A 178 25.39 3.34 6.89
CA LYS A 178 25.04 1.92 7.11
C LYS A 178 26.28 1.07 7.34
N ILE A 179 26.09 -0.19 7.77
CA ILE A 179 27.17 -1.19 7.97
C ILE A 179 28.06 -1.32 6.72
N VAL A 180 27.47 -1.11 5.55
CA VAL A 180 28.12 -1.18 4.24
C VAL A 180 29.12 -0.03 4.01
N SER A 181 29.24 0.93 4.92
CA SER A 181 30.17 2.07 4.86
C SER A 181 31.65 1.68 4.60
N LYS A 182 32.10 0.46 4.91
CA LYS A 182 33.47 0.03 4.53
C LYS A 182 33.65 -0.23 3.03
N ALA A 183 32.62 -0.74 2.36
CA ALA A 183 32.63 -1.13 0.95
C ALA A 183 31.64 -0.31 0.10
N HIS A 184 31.20 0.85 0.59
CA HIS A 184 30.11 1.64 0.01
C HIS A 184 30.37 2.04 -1.45
N GLN A 185 31.62 2.23 -1.89
CA GLN A 185 31.93 2.51 -3.29
C GLN A 185 31.52 1.36 -4.22
N LYS A 186 31.79 0.11 -3.83
CA LYS A 186 31.42 -1.07 -4.63
C LYS A 186 29.90 -1.23 -4.65
N PHE A 187 29.24 -1.07 -3.50
CA PHE A 187 27.79 -1.16 -3.40
C PHE A 187 27.07 -0.04 -4.15
N ALA A 188 27.60 1.18 -4.12
CA ALA A 188 27.09 2.31 -4.90
C ALA A 188 27.17 2.03 -6.40
N GLN A 189 28.31 1.52 -6.88
CA GLN A 189 28.48 1.12 -8.27
C GLN A 189 27.47 0.04 -8.67
N ILE A 190 27.33 -1.00 -7.85
CA ILE A 190 26.37 -2.10 -8.08
C ILE A 190 24.93 -1.58 -8.12
N ALA A 191 24.54 -0.70 -7.21
CA ALA A 191 23.19 -0.12 -7.18
C ALA A 191 22.91 0.71 -8.45
N VAL A 192 23.85 1.56 -8.85
CA VAL A 192 23.74 2.37 -10.06
C VAL A 192 23.66 1.51 -11.32
N ASP A 193 24.54 0.52 -11.45
CA ASP A 193 24.57 -0.38 -12.60
C ASP A 193 23.31 -1.25 -12.67
N ALA A 194 22.80 -1.71 -11.53
CA ALA A 194 21.54 -2.46 -11.45
C ALA A 194 20.36 -1.60 -11.94
N VAL A 195 20.20 -0.39 -11.39
CA VAL A 195 19.09 0.50 -11.78
C VAL A 195 19.19 0.90 -13.25
N LEU A 196 20.38 1.26 -13.76
CA LEU A 196 20.54 1.67 -15.16
C LEU A 196 20.32 0.53 -16.16
N SER A 197 20.51 -0.73 -15.74
CA SER A 197 20.22 -1.90 -16.56
C SER A 197 18.72 -2.13 -16.75
N VAL A 198 17.92 -1.76 -15.75
CA VAL A 198 16.46 -1.95 -15.73
C VAL A 198 15.69 -0.71 -16.19
N ALA A 199 16.24 0.47 -15.93
CA ALA A 199 15.58 1.76 -16.14
C ALA A 199 15.16 1.99 -17.60
N ASP A 200 13.89 2.33 -17.79
CA ASP A 200 13.41 2.85 -19.06
C ASP A 200 13.56 4.38 -19.04
N LEU A 201 14.59 4.88 -19.73
CA LEU A 201 14.88 6.31 -19.79
C LEU A 201 13.80 7.13 -20.52
N GLN A 202 12.99 6.51 -21.37
CA GLN A 202 11.90 7.22 -22.06
C GLN A 202 10.73 7.47 -21.12
N ARG A 203 10.38 6.46 -20.33
CA ARG A 203 9.32 6.53 -19.32
C ARG A 203 9.78 7.17 -18.00
N LYS A 204 11.09 7.24 -17.77
CA LYS A 204 11.71 7.62 -16.48
C LYS A 204 11.17 6.79 -15.33
N ASP A 205 11.07 5.49 -15.55
CA ASP A 205 10.49 4.56 -14.59
C ASP A 205 11.45 3.38 -14.36
N VAL A 206 11.46 2.88 -13.13
CA VAL A 206 12.28 1.75 -12.71
C VAL A 206 11.37 0.77 -11.99
N ASP A 207 11.29 -0.43 -12.56
CA ASP A 207 10.51 -1.52 -12.01
C ASP A 207 11.39 -2.35 -11.06
N PHE A 208 11.03 -2.38 -9.78
CA PHE A 208 11.76 -3.12 -8.77
C PHE A 208 11.60 -4.64 -8.91
N GLU A 209 10.53 -5.13 -9.54
CA GLU A 209 10.32 -6.57 -9.71
C GLU A 209 11.42 -7.20 -10.57
N LEU A 210 12.08 -6.41 -11.42
CA LEU A 210 13.17 -6.84 -12.28
C LEU A 210 14.55 -6.86 -11.59
N ILE A 211 14.64 -6.33 -10.37
CA ILE A 211 15.88 -6.29 -9.58
C ILE A 211 15.73 -7.25 -8.40
N LYS A 212 16.35 -8.43 -8.50
CA LYS A 212 16.39 -9.40 -7.40
C LYS A 212 17.59 -9.13 -6.50
N VAL A 213 17.39 -8.98 -5.20
CA VAL A 213 18.49 -8.91 -4.22
C VAL A 213 18.53 -10.22 -3.44
N ASP A 214 19.47 -11.09 -3.79
CA ASP A 214 19.68 -12.36 -3.08
C ASP A 214 20.99 -12.32 -2.28
N GLY A 215 21.08 -13.13 -1.24
CA GLY A 215 22.23 -13.10 -0.35
C GLY A 215 22.47 -14.41 0.34
N LYS A 216 23.75 -14.79 0.40
CA LYS A 216 24.19 -16.07 0.94
C LYS A 216 25.36 -15.93 1.88
N LEU A 217 25.35 -16.83 2.86
CA LEU A 217 26.39 -16.94 3.88
C LEU A 217 27.74 -17.33 3.26
N GLY A 218 28.78 -16.73 3.82
CA GLY A 218 30.19 -16.97 3.52
C GLY A 218 30.83 -15.87 2.69
N GLY A 219 32.16 -15.78 2.75
CA GLY A 219 32.92 -14.69 2.13
C GLY A 219 32.83 -13.37 2.91
N ALA A 220 33.38 -12.31 2.34
CA ALA A 220 33.29 -10.96 2.85
C ALA A 220 32.18 -10.17 2.14
N LEU A 221 31.78 -9.02 2.72
CA LEU A 221 30.88 -8.06 2.06
C LEU A 221 31.43 -7.60 0.70
N GLU A 222 32.76 -7.53 0.59
CA GLU A 222 33.48 -7.16 -0.63
C GLU A 222 33.32 -8.17 -1.77
N ASP A 223 32.91 -9.41 -1.49
CA ASP A 223 32.67 -10.45 -2.50
C ASP A 223 31.30 -10.31 -3.18
N THR A 224 30.51 -9.30 -2.81
CA THR A 224 29.20 -9.00 -3.42
C THR A 224 29.36 -8.66 -4.90
N THR A 225 28.55 -9.25 -5.77
CA THR A 225 28.64 -9.11 -7.24
C THR A 225 27.28 -8.82 -7.86
N LEU A 226 27.27 -7.96 -8.88
CA LEU A 226 26.13 -7.80 -9.78
C LEU A 226 26.16 -8.92 -10.84
N VAL A 227 25.06 -9.67 -10.96
CA VAL A 227 24.88 -10.67 -12.02
C VAL A 227 23.86 -10.10 -13.02
N GLN A 228 24.29 -9.95 -14.27
CA GLN A 228 23.41 -9.59 -15.39
C GLN A 228 22.59 -10.81 -15.83
N GLY A 229 21.58 -11.13 -15.02
CA GLY A 229 20.74 -12.30 -15.18
C GLY A 229 20.15 -12.72 -13.82
N VAL A 230 20.02 -14.03 -13.63
CA VAL A 230 19.27 -14.60 -12.50
C VAL A 230 20.13 -15.52 -11.67
N VAL A 231 20.14 -15.30 -10.35
CA VAL A 231 20.70 -16.25 -9.38
C VAL A 231 19.56 -17.00 -8.69
N ILE A 232 19.70 -18.31 -8.65
CA ILE A 232 18.73 -19.22 -8.04
C ILE A 232 19.44 -20.05 -6.97
N ASP A 233 18.82 -20.12 -5.80
CA ASP A 233 19.29 -20.95 -4.69
C ASP A 233 18.92 -22.43 -4.88
N LYS A 234 19.40 -23.01 -5.98
CA LYS A 234 19.21 -24.42 -6.34
C LYS A 234 20.46 -24.99 -6.99
N ASP A 235 20.63 -26.28 -6.80
CA ASP A 235 21.62 -27.12 -7.46
C ASP A 235 21.02 -27.84 -8.67
N PHE A 236 21.89 -28.41 -9.50
CA PHE A 236 21.43 -29.37 -10.49
C PHE A 236 20.91 -30.62 -9.79
N SER A 237 19.80 -31.12 -10.30
CA SER A 237 19.07 -32.23 -9.66
C SER A 237 19.85 -33.53 -9.51
N HIS A 238 20.78 -33.83 -10.42
CA HIS A 238 21.64 -35.01 -10.33
C HIS A 238 23.13 -34.61 -10.23
N PRO A 239 23.92 -35.17 -9.30
CA PRO A 239 25.33 -34.79 -9.13
C PRO A 239 26.24 -35.05 -10.35
N GLN A 240 25.82 -35.96 -11.23
CA GLN A 240 26.53 -36.29 -12.47
C GLN A 240 26.14 -35.39 -13.66
N MET A 241 25.16 -34.50 -13.50
CA MET A 241 24.84 -33.51 -14.54
C MET A 241 26.01 -32.54 -14.75
N PRO A 242 26.16 -31.99 -15.97
CA PRO A 242 27.19 -31.01 -16.25
C PRO A 242 27.00 -29.76 -15.39
N ARG A 243 28.08 -29.25 -14.79
CA ARG A 243 28.05 -28.06 -13.92
C ARG A 243 27.94 -26.75 -14.68
N SER A 244 28.19 -26.76 -15.98
CA SER A 244 28.11 -25.58 -16.84
C SER A 244 27.49 -25.97 -18.18
N VAL A 245 26.50 -25.20 -18.62
CA VAL A 245 25.87 -25.31 -19.93
C VAL A 245 26.09 -23.99 -20.66
N SER A 246 26.68 -24.07 -21.85
CA SER A 246 26.89 -22.92 -22.75
C SER A 246 25.86 -22.96 -23.88
N ASP A 247 25.44 -21.78 -24.36
CA ASP A 247 24.33 -21.60 -25.31
C ASP A 247 23.06 -22.34 -24.83
N ALA A 248 22.60 -21.94 -23.65
CA ALA A 248 21.51 -22.59 -22.94
C ALA A 248 20.15 -22.15 -23.51
N LYS A 249 19.46 -23.11 -24.14
CA LYS A 249 18.02 -23.02 -24.45
C LYS A 249 17.22 -23.61 -23.30
N LEU A 250 16.44 -22.76 -22.65
CA LEU A 250 15.79 -23.01 -21.36
C LEU A 250 14.32 -23.33 -21.56
N ALA A 251 13.88 -24.51 -21.11
CA ALA A 251 12.47 -24.85 -20.99
C ALA A 251 12.00 -24.51 -19.58
N ILE A 252 11.15 -23.47 -19.45
CA ILE A 252 10.57 -23.04 -18.19
C ILE A 252 9.20 -23.70 -18.04
N LEU A 253 9.10 -24.65 -17.12
CA LEU A 253 7.95 -25.55 -16.99
C LEU A 253 7.29 -25.38 -15.61
N THR A 254 5.97 -25.22 -15.62
CA THR A 254 5.15 -25.27 -14.39
C THR A 254 4.42 -26.60 -14.24
N CYS A 255 4.55 -27.52 -15.19
CA CYS A 255 4.08 -28.89 -15.05
C CYS A 255 5.07 -29.75 -14.24
N PRO A 256 4.58 -30.62 -13.34
CA PRO A 256 5.42 -31.61 -12.70
C PRO A 256 5.85 -32.69 -13.70
N PHE A 257 7.09 -33.18 -13.60
CA PHE A 257 7.52 -34.41 -14.28
C PHE A 257 7.08 -35.61 -13.44
N GLU A 258 5.79 -35.91 -13.53
CA GLU A 258 5.17 -37.07 -12.91
C GLU A 258 4.21 -37.74 -13.89
N PRO A 259 3.92 -39.04 -13.74
CA PRO A 259 2.85 -39.68 -14.51
C PRO A 259 1.55 -38.92 -14.26
N PRO A 260 0.72 -38.70 -15.30
CA PRO A 260 -0.46 -37.85 -15.18
C PRO A 260 -1.42 -38.41 -14.15
N ARG A 261 -1.57 -37.69 -13.03
CA ARG A 261 -2.55 -38.00 -11.99
C ARG A 261 -3.79 -37.13 -12.18
N PRO A 262 -5.00 -37.71 -12.13
CA PRO A 262 -6.20 -36.90 -12.07
C PRO A 262 -6.18 -36.04 -10.81
N LYS A 263 -6.65 -34.80 -10.91
CA LYS A 263 -6.74 -33.87 -9.77
C LYS A 263 -7.76 -34.33 -8.72
N THR A 264 -8.71 -35.17 -9.13
CA THR A 264 -9.69 -35.80 -8.23
C THR A 264 -9.07 -36.99 -7.50
N LYS A 265 -9.55 -37.28 -6.28
CA LYS A 265 -9.13 -38.47 -5.53
C LYS A 265 -9.48 -39.73 -6.32
N HIS A 266 -8.50 -40.31 -6.98
CA HIS A 266 -8.63 -41.56 -7.72
C HIS A 266 -7.94 -42.69 -6.96
N LYS A 267 -8.64 -43.82 -6.79
CA LYS A 267 -8.04 -45.06 -6.30
C LYS A 267 -7.83 -45.97 -7.49
N LEU A 268 -6.59 -46.38 -7.70
CA LEU A 268 -6.23 -47.28 -8.79
C LEU A 268 -6.23 -48.69 -8.21
N ASP A 269 -7.31 -49.43 -8.46
CA ASP A 269 -7.48 -50.79 -7.96
C ASP A 269 -6.82 -51.76 -8.96
N ILE A 270 -5.74 -52.40 -8.52
CA ILE A 270 -4.95 -53.33 -9.35
C ILE A 270 -5.37 -54.76 -8.95
N THR A 271 -5.99 -55.50 -9.88
CA THR A 271 -6.53 -56.84 -9.58
C THR A 271 -5.58 -57.98 -9.95
N SER A 272 -4.72 -57.75 -10.95
CA SER A 272 -3.79 -58.77 -11.48
C SER A 272 -2.34 -58.31 -11.48
N VAL A 273 -1.41 -59.26 -11.34
CA VAL A 273 0.04 -59.04 -11.46
C VAL A 273 0.43 -58.55 -12.85
N GLU A 274 -0.33 -58.94 -13.89
CA GLU A 274 -0.08 -58.49 -15.26
C GLU A 274 -0.43 -57.00 -15.45
N GLU A 275 -1.51 -56.53 -14.81
CA GLU A 275 -1.90 -55.12 -14.83
C GLU A 275 -0.84 -54.25 -14.14
N TYR A 276 -0.27 -54.74 -13.04
CA TYR A 276 0.84 -54.07 -12.36
C TYR A 276 2.07 -53.90 -13.27
N LYS A 277 2.42 -54.94 -14.05
CA LYS A 277 3.53 -54.85 -15.02
C LYS A 277 3.23 -53.85 -16.13
N LYS A 278 2.01 -53.86 -16.68
CA LYS A 278 1.58 -52.89 -17.70
C LYS A 278 1.60 -51.46 -17.18
N LEU A 279 1.17 -51.23 -15.93
CA LEU A 279 1.23 -49.91 -15.30
C LEU A 279 2.66 -49.39 -15.21
N ARG A 280 3.61 -50.24 -14.82
CA ARG A 280 5.04 -49.89 -14.75
C ARG A 280 5.63 -49.59 -16.13
N GLU A 281 5.26 -50.35 -17.14
CA GLU A 281 5.67 -50.08 -18.53
C GLU A 281 5.09 -48.76 -19.03
N TYR A 282 3.81 -48.50 -18.73
CA TYR A 282 3.14 -47.25 -19.05
C TYR A 282 3.79 -46.03 -18.39
N GLU A 283 4.15 -46.11 -17.10
CA GLU A 283 4.85 -45.03 -16.40
C GLU A 283 6.18 -44.70 -17.08
N LYS A 284 6.98 -45.72 -17.41
CA LYS A 284 8.25 -45.55 -18.14
C LYS A 284 8.07 -44.95 -19.52
N GLU A 285 7.07 -45.43 -20.28
CA GLU A 285 6.76 -44.91 -21.60
C GLU A 285 6.37 -43.43 -21.51
N LYS A 286 5.54 -43.06 -20.53
CA LYS A 286 5.13 -41.66 -20.32
C LYS A 286 6.29 -40.75 -19.95
N PHE A 287 7.24 -41.20 -19.13
CA PHE A 287 8.45 -40.42 -18.85
C PHE A 287 9.31 -40.23 -20.10
N ASN A 288 9.52 -41.29 -20.88
CA ASN A 288 10.26 -41.20 -22.14
C ASN A 288 9.58 -40.26 -23.14
N ASP A 289 8.25 -40.30 -23.25
CA ASP A 289 7.48 -39.37 -24.09
C ASP A 289 7.67 -37.92 -23.66
N MET A 290 7.59 -37.63 -22.36
CA MET A 290 7.79 -36.27 -21.82
C MET A 290 9.20 -35.76 -22.14
N ILE A 291 10.23 -36.57 -21.90
CA ILE A 291 11.63 -36.21 -22.16
C ILE A 291 11.88 -36.03 -23.65
N LYS A 292 11.32 -36.91 -24.49
CA LYS A 292 11.46 -36.82 -25.94
C LYS A 292 10.85 -35.52 -26.46
N ARG A 293 9.67 -35.11 -25.99
CA ARG A 293 9.07 -33.82 -26.36
C ARG A 293 9.97 -32.63 -26.02
N VAL A 294 10.60 -32.63 -24.85
CA VAL A 294 11.55 -31.58 -24.46
C VAL A 294 12.76 -31.56 -25.42
N LYS A 295 13.30 -32.73 -25.74
CA LYS A 295 14.44 -32.85 -26.66
C LYS A 295 14.09 -32.47 -28.10
N ASP A 296 12.90 -32.83 -28.57
CA ASP A 296 12.40 -32.51 -29.91
C ASP A 296 12.27 -30.99 -30.11
N THR A 297 11.99 -30.22 -29.03
CA THR A 297 12.00 -28.75 -29.10
C THR A 297 13.39 -28.12 -29.15
N GLY A 298 14.45 -28.89 -28.88
CA GLY A 298 15.83 -28.40 -28.87
C GLY A 298 16.22 -27.64 -27.60
N ALA A 299 15.56 -27.90 -26.48
CA ALA A 299 15.94 -27.36 -25.17
C ALA A 299 17.20 -28.07 -24.63
N ASN A 300 18.11 -27.29 -24.04
CA ASN A 300 19.36 -27.77 -23.44
C ASN A 300 19.27 -27.82 -21.90
N LEU A 301 18.41 -27.01 -21.29
CA LEU A 301 18.20 -26.99 -19.84
C LEU A 301 16.71 -26.97 -19.50
N VAL A 302 16.32 -27.75 -18.50
CA VAL A 302 14.95 -27.82 -18.01
C VAL A 302 14.85 -27.19 -16.64
N ILE A 303 13.95 -26.23 -16.49
CA ILE A 303 13.65 -25.58 -15.21
C ILE A 303 12.21 -25.89 -14.85
N CYS A 304 12.01 -26.61 -13.75
CA CYS A 304 10.70 -26.98 -13.25
C CYS A 304 10.39 -26.26 -11.94
N GLN A 305 9.19 -25.68 -11.86
CA GLN A 305 8.66 -25.13 -10.61
C GLN A 305 8.45 -26.25 -9.57
N TRP A 306 7.88 -27.38 -10.00
CA TRP A 306 7.64 -28.52 -9.13
C TRP A 306 8.85 -29.47 -9.08
N GLY A 307 8.85 -30.31 -8.05
CA GLY A 307 9.74 -31.47 -7.99
C GLY A 307 9.45 -32.48 -9.10
N PHE A 308 10.37 -33.43 -9.22
CA PHE A 308 10.23 -34.58 -10.07
C PHE A 308 10.73 -35.84 -9.37
N ASP A 309 10.22 -36.99 -9.81
CA ASP A 309 10.56 -38.30 -9.25
C ASP A 309 12.02 -38.67 -9.58
N ASP A 310 12.61 -39.53 -8.76
CA ASP A 310 14.02 -39.96 -8.91
C ASP A 310 14.22 -40.75 -10.21
N GLU A 311 13.22 -41.51 -10.66
CA GLU A 311 13.27 -42.21 -11.95
C GLU A 311 13.31 -41.22 -13.13
N ALA A 312 12.52 -40.14 -13.06
CA ALA A 312 12.54 -39.09 -14.07
C ALA A 312 13.88 -38.34 -14.09
N ASN A 313 14.46 -38.06 -12.91
CA ASN A 313 15.77 -37.41 -12.78
C ASN A 313 16.88 -38.23 -13.46
N HIS A 314 16.89 -39.54 -13.21
CA HIS A 314 17.86 -40.45 -13.83
C HIS A 314 17.68 -40.51 -15.35
N LEU A 315 16.44 -40.55 -15.86
CA LEU A 315 16.17 -40.53 -17.29
C LEU A 315 16.56 -39.21 -17.96
N LEU A 316 16.36 -38.07 -17.29
CA LEU A 316 16.83 -36.76 -17.77
C LEU A 316 18.35 -36.72 -17.89
N MET A 317 19.05 -37.27 -16.89
CA MET A 317 20.51 -37.38 -16.90
C MET A 317 21.02 -38.28 -18.03
N GLN A 318 20.41 -39.44 -18.26
CA GLN A 318 20.77 -40.33 -19.39
C GLN A 318 20.58 -39.67 -20.75
N ASN A 319 19.63 -38.75 -20.87
CA ASN A 319 19.34 -38.04 -22.11
C ASN A 319 20.15 -36.74 -22.28
N GLU A 320 21.10 -36.49 -21.38
CA GLU A 320 21.97 -35.31 -21.34
C GLU A 320 21.20 -33.98 -21.17
N LEU A 321 20.06 -34.03 -20.45
CA LEU A 321 19.25 -32.86 -20.15
C LEU A 321 19.41 -32.47 -18.67
N PRO A 322 20.28 -31.48 -18.35
CA PRO A 322 20.34 -30.95 -17.02
C PRO A 322 18.99 -30.35 -16.60
N ALA A 323 18.61 -30.60 -15.34
CA ALA A 323 17.32 -30.21 -14.83
C ALA A 323 17.43 -29.58 -13.44
N VAL A 324 16.60 -28.56 -13.20
CA VAL A 324 16.46 -27.87 -11.92
C VAL A 324 15.04 -28.11 -11.41
N ARG A 325 14.92 -28.52 -10.15
CA ARG A 325 13.65 -28.81 -9.48
C ARG A 325 13.35 -27.77 -8.40
N TRP A 326 12.08 -27.63 -8.04
CA TRP A 326 11.63 -26.78 -6.94
C TRP A 326 12.06 -25.32 -7.09
N VAL A 327 12.02 -24.79 -8.30
CA VAL A 327 12.22 -23.36 -8.52
C VAL A 327 11.06 -22.59 -7.92
N GLY A 328 11.35 -21.45 -7.28
CA GLY A 328 10.35 -20.59 -6.68
C GLY A 328 9.21 -20.28 -7.65
N GLY A 329 8.03 -20.01 -7.09
CA GLY A 329 6.79 -19.87 -7.85
C GLY A 329 6.85 -18.85 -9.01
N PRO A 330 5.81 -18.84 -9.86
CA PRO A 330 5.73 -17.99 -11.05
C PRO A 330 5.91 -16.50 -10.76
N GLU A 331 5.64 -16.03 -9.55
CA GLU A 331 5.67 -14.59 -9.21
C GLU A 331 7.08 -14.02 -9.01
N ILE A 332 8.11 -14.83 -8.70
CA ILE A 332 9.43 -14.30 -8.32
C ILE A 332 10.57 -14.88 -9.15
N GLU A 333 10.73 -16.20 -9.22
CA GLU A 333 11.91 -16.79 -9.88
C GLU A 333 11.60 -17.20 -11.31
N ALA A 334 10.51 -17.93 -11.54
CA ALA A 334 10.19 -18.42 -12.88
C ALA A 334 9.75 -17.30 -13.86
N SER A 335 9.04 -16.27 -13.39
CA SER A 335 8.76 -15.06 -14.21
C SER A 335 10.03 -14.26 -14.47
N LEU A 336 10.87 -14.04 -13.47
CA LEU A 336 12.12 -13.29 -13.66
C LEU A 336 13.09 -14.01 -14.60
N ILE A 337 13.17 -15.35 -14.55
CA ILE A 337 13.89 -16.15 -15.55
C ILE A 337 13.25 -16.02 -16.93
N ALA A 338 11.92 -16.06 -17.03
CA ALA A 338 11.21 -15.90 -18.30
C ALA A 338 11.49 -14.53 -18.94
N ILE A 339 11.44 -13.45 -18.14
CA ILE A 339 11.72 -12.09 -18.59
C ILE A 339 13.18 -11.94 -18.99
N ALA A 340 14.12 -12.44 -18.17
CA ALA A 340 15.55 -12.39 -18.46
C ALA A 340 15.88 -13.12 -19.77
N THR A 341 15.36 -14.33 -19.92
CA THR A 341 15.71 -15.23 -21.03
C THR A 341 14.83 -15.02 -22.26
N SER A 342 13.83 -14.13 -22.17
CA SER A 342 12.75 -13.95 -23.17
C SER A 342 11.97 -15.24 -23.47
N GLY A 343 11.96 -16.19 -22.53
CA GLY A 343 11.19 -17.43 -22.61
C GLY A 343 9.73 -17.23 -22.15
N ARG A 344 8.85 -18.16 -22.52
CA ARG A 344 7.48 -18.21 -21.98
C ARG A 344 7.35 -19.35 -20.99
N ILE A 345 6.62 -19.11 -19.91
CA ILE A 345 6.29 -20.14 -18.93
C ILE A 345 5.31 -21.12 -19.58
N VAL A 346 5.68 -22.40 -19.64
CA VAL A 346 4.88 -23.44 -20.30
C VAL A 346 4.16 -24.30 -19.25
N PRO A 347 2.82 -24.35 -19.26
CA PRO A 347 2.04 -25.09 -18.28
C PRO A 347 1.85 -26.58 -18.60
N ARG A 348 1.99 -26.98 -19.87
CA ARG A 348 1.80 -28.36 -20.31
C ARG A 348 2.89 -28.75 -21.31
N PHE A 349 3.37 -29.99 -21.24
CA PHE A 349 4.36 -30.52 -22.18
C PHE A 349 3.92 -30.50 -23.65
N GLU A 350 2.61 -30.49 -23.91
CA GLU A 350 2.04 -30.44 -25.26
C GLU A 350 2.17 -29.06 -25.90
N ASP A 351 2.23 -28.03 -25.07
CA ASP A 351 2.36 -26.63 -25.51
C ASP A 351 3.82 -26.22 -25.70
N LEU A 352 4.77 -27.11 -25.42
CA LEU A 352 6.20 -26.84 -25.53
C LEU A 352 6.58 -26.73 -27.01
N THR A 353 7.07 -25.56 -27.39
CA THR A 353 7.47 -25.21 -28.76
C THR A 353 8.79 -24.45 -28.71
N ALA A 354 9.58 -24.53 -29.79
CA ALA A 354 10.90 -23.90 -29.84
C ALA A 354 10.84 -22.37 -29.64
N GLU A 355 9.75 -21.72 -30.06
CA GLU A 355 9.53 -20.27 -29.88
C GLU A 355 9.33 -19.84 -28.42
N LYS A 356 8.92 -20.79 -27.55
CA LYS A 356 8.66 -20.52 -26.13
C LYS A 356 9.90 -20.72 -25.26
N LEU A 357 11.00 -21.25 -25.82
CA LEU A 357 12.23 -21.49 -25.09
C LEU A 357 12.93 -20.16 -24.78
N GLY A 358 13.45 -20.05 -23.56
CA GLY A 358 14.33 -18.96 -23.18
C GLY A 358 15.74 -19.16 -23.72
N THR A 359 16.46 -18.08 -23.97
CA THR A 359 17.86 -18.10 -24.43
C THR A 359 18.78 -17.42 -23.43
N ALA A 360 19.84 -18.12 -23.02
CA ALA A 360 20.92 -17.59 -22.19
C ALA A 360 22.29 -18.05 -22.69
N GLY A 361 23.31 -17.21 -22.59
CA GLY A 361 24.66 -17.54 -23.02
C GLY A 361 25.31 -18.61 -22.14
N ILE A 362 25.21 -18.48 -20.81
CA ILE A 362 25.81 -19.44 -19.90
C ILE A 362 24.97 -19.68 -18.65
N VAL A 363 24.84 -20.95 -18.27
CA VAL A 363 24.27 -21.38 -17.01
C VAL A 363 25.31 -22.19 -16.26
N ARG A 364 25.73 -21.71 -15.09
CA ARG A 364 26.78 -22.34 -14.30
C ARG A 364 26.36 -22.56 -12.86
N GLU A 365 26.67 -23.73 -12.34
CA GLU A 365 26.58 -24.04 -10.92
C GLU A 365 27.86 -23.54 -10.23
N VAL A 366 27.71 -22.52 -9.38
CA VAL A 366 28.81 -21.95 -8.62
C VAL A 366 28.73 -22.47 -7.19
N SER A 367 29.78 -23.19 -6.77
CA SER A 367 29.99 -23.56 -5.38
C SER A 367 30.67 -22.41 -4.65
N PHE A 368 30.11 -21.98 -3.51
CA PHE A 368 30.67 -20.87 -2.75
C PHE A 368 31.25 -21.34 -1.41
N GLY A 369 32.55 -21.13 -1.23
CA GLY A 369 33.25 -21.40 0.02
C GLY A 369 33.42 -22.90 0.34
N THR A 370 33.52 -23.20 1.65
CA THR A 370 33.64 -24.56 2.21
C THR A 370 32.28 -25.19 2.56
N THR A 371 31.23 -24.39 2.61
CA THR A 371 29.84 -24.84 2.70
C THR A 371 29.46 -25.57 1.41
N ARG A 372 28.75 -26.71 1.53
CA ARG A 372 28.30 -27.51 0.37
C ARG A 372 27.20 -26.85 -0.45
N ASP A 373 26.83 -25.62 -0.12
CA ASP A 373 25.78 -24.87 -0.78
C ASP A 373 26.26 -24.41 -2.15
N LYS A 374 25.42 -24.65 -3.14
CA LYS A 374 25.66 -24.31 -4.53
C LYS A 374 24.49 -23.49 -5.03
N MET A 375 24.77 -22.57 -5.93
CA MET A 375 23.74 -21.81 -6.62
C MET A 375 23.92 -21.89 -8.11
N LEU A 376 22.79 -21.77 -8.79
CA LEU A 376 22.74 -21.66 -10.22
C LEU A 376 22.78 -20.19 -10.61
N VAL A 377 23.74 -19.85 -11.45
CA VAL A 377 23.90 -18.51 -12.01
C VAL A 377 23.62 -18.60 -13.50
N ILE A 378 22.63 -17.83 -13.95
CA ILE A 378 22.25 -17.68 -15.36
C ILE A 378 22.74 -16.30 -15.80
N GLU A 379 23.68 -16.28 -16.73
CA GLU A 379 24.35 -15.07 -17.25
C GLU A 379 24.16 -14.96 -18.77
N GLU A 380 24.38 -13.75 -19.31
CA GLU A 380 24.27 -13.45 -20.75
C GLU A 380 22.89 -13.77 -21.33
N CYS A 381 21.83 -13.37 -20.63
CA CYS A 381 20.48 -13.54 -21.11
C CYS A 381 20.16 -12.60 -22.29
N ALA A 382 19.27 -13.02 -23.19
CA ALA A 382 18.89 -12.20 -24.36
C ALA A 382 18.27 -10.85 -23.98
N ASN A 383 17.62 -10.76 -22.82
CA ASN A 383 17.10 -9.52 -22.26
C ASN A 383 17.86 -9.17 -20.98
N SER A 384 18.68 -8.12 -21.04
CA SER A 384 19.49 -7.65 -19.91
C SER A 384 18.70 -6.85 -18.87
N ARG A 385 17.36 -6.76 -18.99
CA ARG A 385 16.51 -5.96 -18.10
C ARG A 385 16.26 -6.60 -16.74
N ALA A 386 16.57 -7.88 -16.55
CA ALA A 386 16.48 -8.54 -15.25
C ALA A 386 17.88 -8.72 -14.68
N VAL A 387 18.10 -8.19 -13.47
CA VAL A 387 19.39 -8.22 -12.80
C VAL A 387 19.25 -8.77 -11.41
N THR A 388 20.25 -9.55 -10.98
CA THR A 388 20.31 -10.06 -9.61
C THR A 388 21.55 -9.52 -8.94
N VAL A 389 21.37 -8.79 -7.84
CA VAL A 389 22.46 -8.43 -6.96
C VAL A 389 22.67 -9.56 -5.96
N PHE A 390 23.87 -10.12 -5.98
CA PHE A 390 24.22 -11.25 -5.15
C PHE A 390 25.14 -10.83 -4.01
N VAL A 391 24.56 -10.72 -2.81
CA VAL A 391 25.19 -10.24 -1.59
C VAL A 391 25.88 -11.37 -0.83
N ARG A 392 27.13 -11.12 -0.42
CA ARG A 392 27.91 -12.05 0.41
C ARG A 392 28.12 -11.45 1.80
N GLY A 393 28.25 -12.30 2.80
CA GLY A 393 28.54 -11.85 4.15
C GLY A 393 28.91 -12.98 5.09
N SER A 394 29.68 -12.64 6.12
CA SER A 394 30.16 -13.61 7.11
C SER A 394 29.06 -14.09 8.07
N ASN A 395 28.04 -13.26 8.29
CA ASN A 395 26.94 -13.54 9.21
C ASN A 395 25.61 -13.15 8.56
N LYS A 396 24.53 -13.86 8.91
CA LYS A 396 23.17 -13.63 8.40
C LYS A 396 22.71 -12.20 8.68
N MET A 397 22.96 -11.71 9.90
CA MET A 397 22.62 -10.33 10.29
C MET A 397 23.25 -9.28 9.36
N ILE A 398 24.51 -9.49 8.96
CA ILE A 398 25.23 -8.58 8.06
C ILE A 398 24.67 -8.65 6.65
N ILE A 399 24.27 -9.84 6.19
CA ILE A 399 23.66 -10.02 4.86
C ILE A 399 22.30 -9.33 4.82
N ASP A 400 21.45 -9.59 5.81
CA ASP A 400 20.11 -9.01 5.86
C ASP A 400 20.19 -7.47 5.92
N GLU A 401 21.16 -6.92 6.66
CA GLU A 401 21.40 -5.48 6.67
C GLU A 401 22.01 -4.96 5.36
N ALA A 402 22.94 -5.69 4.74
CA ALA A 402 23.49 -5.30 3.45
C ALA A 402 22.43 -5.33 2.34
N LYS A 403 21.46 -6.24 2.39
CA LYS A 403 20.32 -6.28 1.48
C LYS A 403 19.45 -5.03 1.63
N ARG A 404 19.13 -4.63 2.87
CA ARG A 404 18.38 -3.39 3.16
C ARG A 404 19.15 -2.15 2.70
N ALA A 405 20.42 -2.05 3.08
CA ALA A 405 21.26 -0.92 2.67
C ALA A 405 21.34 -0.77 1.14
N LEU A 406 21.41 -1.88 0.42
CA LEU A 406 21.38 -1.88 -1.04
C LEU A 406 20.00 -1.49 -1.59
N HIS A 407 18.92 -2.00 -1.01
CA HIS A 407 17.55 -1.63 -1.39
C HIS A 407 17.37 -0.11 -1.35
N ASP A 408 17.74 0.53 -0.24
CA ASP A 408 17.61 1.98 -0.07
C ASP A 408 18.47 2.74 -1.08
N ALA A 409 19.67 2.24 -1.39
CA ALA A 409 20.53 2.83 -2.42
C ALA A 409 19.90 2.71 -3.83
N ILE A 410 19.30 1.57 -4.15
CA ILE A 410 18.56 1.36 -5.41
C ILE A 410 17.37 2.32 -5.48
N CYS A 411 16.63 2.50 -4.38
CA CYS A 411 15.52 3.44 -4.29
C CYS A 411 15.96 4.89 -4.49
N VAL A 412 17.07 5.31 -3.88
CA VAL A 412 17.66 6.64 -4.07
C VAL A 412 18.07 6.88 -5.52
N VAL A 413 18.68 5.89 -6.18
CA VAL A 413 19.05 6.00 -7.60
C VAL A 413 17.80 6.03 -8.48
N ARG A 414 16.77 5.23 -8.19
CA ARG A 414 15.45 5.32 -8.87
C ARG A 414 14.87 6.72 -8.78
N ASN A 415 14.90 7.32 -7.59
CA ASN A 415 14.37 8.67 -7.37
C ASN A 415 15.05 9.71 -8.28
N LEU A 416 16.36 9.57 -8.53
CA LEU A 416 17.09 10.42 -9.47
C LEU A 416 16.76 10.17 -10.94
N VAL A 417 16.40 8.93 -11.30
CA VAL A 417 15.96 8.59 -12.65
C VAL A 417 14.58 9.21 -12.94
N VAL A 418 13.68 9.17 -11.96
CA VAL A 418 12.35 9.78 -12.03
C VAL A 418 12.44 11.31 -12.07
N ASP A 419 13.14 11.90 -11.11
CA ASP A 419 13.36 13.34 -10.97
C ASP A 419 14.84 13.62 -10.73
N ASN A 420 15.47 14.30 -11.69
CA ASN A 420 16.92 14.54 -11.68
C ASN A 420 17.34 15.75 -10.83
N ARG A 421 16.44 16.26 -9.98
CA ARG A 421 16.71 17.37 -9.06
C ARG A 421 17.23 16.85 -7.72
N VAL A 422 18.31 17.49 -7.24
CA VAL A 422 18.93 17.17 -5.95
C VAL A 422 18.94 18.40 -5.05
N VAL A 423 18.95 18.12 -3.75
CA VAL A 423 19.19 19.10 -2.70
C VAL A 423 20.38 18.67 -1.85
N TYR A 424 20.95 19.62 -1.14
CA TYR A 424 22.10 19.38 -0.30
C TYR A 424 21.65 18.86 1.06
N GLY A 425 22.15 17.67 1.42
CA GLY A 425 21.82 17.00 2.68
C GLY A 425 22.55 17.61 3.89
N GLY A 426 22.86 16.78 4.89
CA GLY A 426 23.63 17.21 6.07
C GLY A 426 22.95 18.31 6.91
N GLY A 427 21.63 18.44 6.82
CA GLY A 427 20.88 19.50 7.50
C GLY A 427 20.83 20.83 6.75
N ALA A 428 21.51 20.98 5.60
CA ALA A 428 21.57 22.24 4.88
C ALA A 428 20.20 22.67 4.35
N ALA A 429 19.47 21.73 3.72
CA ALA A 429 18.12 21.94 3.23
C ALA A 429 17.14 22.31 4.35
N GLU A 430 17.21 21.64 5.51
CA GLU A 430 16.36 21.89 6.66
C GLU A 430 16.59 23.28 7.28
N ILE A 431 17.86 23.68 7.44
CA ILE A 431 18.21 25.02 7.96
C ILE A 431 17.73 26.10 6.99
N SER A 432 17.91 25.89 5.68
CA SER A 432 17.48 26.85 4.66
C SER A 432 15.96 27.05 4.69
N CYS A 433 15.21 25.94 4.79
CA CYS A 433 13.76 25.96 4.93
C CYS A 433 13.33 26.61 6.25
N SER A 434 14.01 26.35 7.36
CA SER A 434 13.74 27.00 8.65
C SER A 434 13.84 28.52 8.54
N VAL A 435 14.89 29.04 7.89
CA VAL A 435 15.07 30.49 7.68
C VAL A 435 13.97 31.06 6.76
N ALA A 436 13.63 30.36 5.68
CA ALA A 436 12.59 30.79 4.74
C ALA A 436 11.20 30.83 5.40
N VAL A 437 10.83 29.79 6.14
CA VAL A 437 9.56 29.70 6.88
C VAL A 437 9.49 30.76 7.98
N ALA A 438 10.59 31.01 8.70
CA ALA A 438 10.65 32.06 9.72
C ALA A 438 10.43 33.46 9.12
N LYS A 439 11.04 33.76 7.96
CA LYS A 439 10.81 35.02 7.23
C LYS A 439 9.37 35.14 6.74
N ALA A 440 8.78 34.04 6.25
CA ALA A 440 7.39 34.02 5.83
C ALA A 440 6.43 34.24 7.01
N ALA A 441 6.76 33.71 8.19
CA ALA A 441 5.98 33.92 9.41
C ALA A 441 5.91 35.41 9.80
N ASP A 442 6.98 36.20 9.59
CA ASP A 442 7.00 37.63 9.91
C ASP A 442 6.05 38.46 9.01
N ASN A 443 5.76 37.98 7.80
CA ASN A 443 4.82 38.63 6.89
C ASN A 443 3.34 38.36 7.24
N ILE A 444 3.05 37.34 8.05
CA ILE A 444 1.68 36.95 8.41
C ILE A 444 1.30 37.57 9.77
N PRO A 445 0.27 38.44 9.83
CA PRO A 445 -0.16 39.08 11.07
C PRO A 445 -1.13 38.22 11.92
N SER A 446 -1.42 36.99 11.49
CA SER A 446 -2.37 36.08 12.15
C SER A 446 -1.73 35.20 13.22
N ILE A 447 -2.55 34.51 14.04
CA ILE A 447 -2.13 33.53 15.06
C ILE A 447 -1.28 32.40 14.45
N GLU A 448 -1.51 32.09 13.18
CA GLU A 448 -0.75 31.10 12.39
C GLU A 448 0.76 31.40 12.37
N GLN A 449 1.16 32.66 12.57
CA GLN A 449 2.57 33.04 12.70
C GLN A 449 3.29 32.22 13.78
N TYR A 450 2.63 31.91 14.90
CA TYR A 450 3.24 31.11 15.97
C TYR A 450 3.43 29.65 15.55
N ALA A 451 2.48 29.09 14.81
CA ALA A 451 2.58 27.74 14.25
C ALA A 451 3.68 27.66 13.19
N MET A 452 3.80 28.66 12.30
CA MET A 452 4.90 28.70 11.34
C MET A 452 6.27 28.82 12.01
N ARG A 453 6.40 29.62 13.08
CA ARG A 453 7.64 29.70 13.85
C ARG A 453 7.96 28.37 14.55
N ALA A 454 6.95 27.68 15.08
CA ALA A 454 7.11 26.34 15.64
C ALA A 454 7.57 25.33 14.58
N PHE A 455 7.02 25.37 13.37
CA PHE A 455 7.46 24.55 12.26
C PHE A 455 8.92 24.82 11.87
N ALA A 456 9.30 26.11 11.79
CA ALA A 456 10.69 26.51 11.53
C ALA A 456 11.66 25.99 12.60
N SER A 457 11.27 26.04 13.88
CA SER A 457 12.05 25.46 14.99
C SER A 457 12.11 23.93 14.94
N ALA A 458 11.03 23.27 14.50
CA ALA A 458 11.01 21.81 14.36
C ALA A 458 11.94 21.32 13.24
N LEU A 459 12.08 22.09 12.14
CA LEU A 459 13.05 21.79 11.08
C LEU A 459 14.50 21.78 11.60
N ASP A 460 14.82 22.59 12.61
CA ASP A 460 16.15 22.61 13.23
C ASP A 460 16.46 21.30 14.01
N ALA A 461 15.47 20.43 14.28
CA ALA A 461 15.67 19.19 15.03
C ALA A 461 16.54 18.16 14.29
N VAL A 462 16.43 18.08 12.96
CA VAL A 462 17.24 17.19 12.12
C VAL A 462 18.72 17.58 12.16
N PRO A 463 19.12 18.83 11.88
CA PRO A 463 20.51 19.24 12.01
C PRO A 463 21.02 19.13 13.46
N LEU A 464 20.20 19.45 14.47
CA LEU A 464 20.59 19.25 15.88
C LEU A 464 20.91 17.78 16.18
N ALA A 465 20.09 16.84 15.70
CA ALA A 465 20.33 15.41 15.84
C ALA A 465 21.62 14.95 15.15
N LEU A 466 21.89 15.47 13.94
CA LEU A 466 23.11 15.17 13.20
C LEU A 466 24.37 15.66 13.94
N ALA A 467 24.34 16.87 14.50
CA ALA A 467 25.46 17.39 15.30
C ALA A 467 25.67 16.57 16.58
N GLU A 468 24.59 16.24 17.29
CA GLU A 468 24.62 15.44 18.52
C GLU A 468 25.23 14.05 18.26
N ASN A 469 24.76 13.35 17.23
CA ASN A 469 25.30 12.04 16.85
C ASN A 469 26.76 12.11 16.36
N SER A 470 27.20 13.26 15.87
CA SER A 470 28.58 13.48 15.41
C SER A 470 29.54 13.89 16.55
N GLY A 471 29.03 14.07 17.77
CA GLY A 471 29.81 14.54 18.93
C GLY A 471 30.16 16.03 18.89
N LEU A 472 29.48 16.81 18.04
CA LEU A 472 29.61 18.26 17.96
C LEU A 472 28.66 18.93 18.96
N SER A 473 28.97 20.16 19.34
CA SER A 473 28.07 21.02 20.13
C SER A 473 26.86 21.41 19.27
N PRO A 474 25.64 20.91 19.54
CA PRO A 474 24.53 21.06 18.59
C PRO A 474 24.10 22.51 18.42
N ILE A 475 24.04 23.25 19.53
CA ILE A 475 23.57 24.64 19.56
C ILE A 475 24.57 25.58 18.86
N GLU A 476 25.86 25.44 19.17
CA GLU A 476 26.91 26.29 18.58
C GLU A 476 27.04 26.02 17.08
N THR A 477 27.05 24.74 16.68
CA THR A 477 27.17 24.35 15.28
C THR A 477 25.97 24.83 14.46
N LEU A 478 24.75 24.65 14.96
CA LEU A 478 23.54 25.14 14.28
C LEU A 478 23.57 26.67 14.15
N ALA A 479 23.90 27.38 15.22
CA ALA A 479 23.95 28.84 15.22
C ALA A 479 24.99 29.37 14.21
N GLU A 480 26.16 28.74 14.13
CA GLU A 480 27.20 29.08 13.18
C GLU A 480 26.74 28.86 11.73
N VAL A 481 26.24 27.67 11.41
CA VAL A 481 25.79 27.33 10.04
C VAL A 481 24.61 28.21 9.62
N LYS A 482 23.64 28.43 10.51
CA LYS A 482 22.47 29.29 10.25
C LYS A 482 22.86 30.74 10.01
N SER A 483 23.81 31.27 10.79
CA SER A 483 24.36 32.62 10.58
C SER A 483 25.06 32.74 9.22
N ARG A 484 25.90 31.76 8.87
CA ARG A 484 26.60 31.75 7.57
C ARG A 484 25.64 31.63 6.39
N GLN A 485 24.62 30.76 6.46
CA GLN A 485 23.60 30.65 5.42
C GLN A 485 22.88 32.00 5.19
N ILE A 486 22.59 32.76 6.25
CA ILE A 486 21.92 34.06 6.16
C ILE A 486 22.85 35.13 5.57
N ASN A 487 24.09 35.21 6.04
CA ASN A 487 25.04 36.26 5.65
C ASN A 487 25.55 36.07 4.22
N ASP A 488 25.88 34.83 3.85
CA ASP A 488 26.46 34.50 2.55
C ASP A 488 25.35 34.21 1.51
N ASN A 489 24.11 34.04 1.96
CA ASN A 489 22.96 33.62 1.15
C ASN A 489 23.24 32.31 0.37
N VAL A 490 24.00 31.40 0.97
CA VAL A 490 24.38 30.10 0.41
C VAL A 490 23.58 29.00 1.10
N HIS A 491 22.79 28.25 0.35
CA HIS A 491 21.91 27.19 0.87
C HIS A 491 22.60 25.83 0.99
N THR A 492 23.84 25.71 0.56
CA THR A 492 24.62 24.46 0.55
C THR A 492 25.37 24.19 1.86
N TYR A 493 25.38 25.14 2.80
CA TYR A 493 26.08 24.97 4.06
C TYR A 493 25.29 24.10 5.03
N GLY A 494 25.88 22.98 5.44
CA GLY A 494 25.29 22.03 6.38
C GLY A 494 26.23 21.70 7.54
N ILE A 495 25.88 20.66 8.28
CA ILE A 495 26.65 20.16 9.41
C ILE A 495 27.68 19.15 8.92
N ASP A 496 28.93 19.38 9.29
CA ASP A 496 30.04 18.50 8.97
C ASP A 496 30.12 17.32 9.95
N CYS A 497 29.42 16.23 9.65
CA CYS A 497 29.43 15.02 10.47
C CYS A 497 30.77 14.26 10.45
N ASN A 498 31.68 14.60 9.53
CA ASN A 498 32.94 13.86 9.32
C ASN A 498 34.18 14.61 9.83
N HIS A 499 34.01 15.78 10.48
CA HIS A 499 35.11 16.59 11.02
C HIS A 499 36.16 16.96 9.95
N LYS A 500 35.72 17.23 8.72
CA LYS A 500 36.56 17.65 7.58
C LYS A 500 36.84 19.17 7.58
N ASN A 501 36.30 19.91 8.56
CA ASN A 501 36.37 21.37 8.67
C ASN A 501 35.80 22.11 7.46
N ASN A 502 34.85 21.50 6.74
CA ASN A 502 34.19 22.11 5.59
C ASN A 502 32.68 22.04 5.75
N ILE A 503 32.01 23.18 5.78
CA ILE A 503 30.55 23.24 5.94
C ILE A 503 29.80 23.10 4.62
N ASP A 504 30.46 23.22 3.47
CA ASP A 504 29.81 23.19 2.16
C ASP A 504 29.52 21.75 1.71
N MET A 505 28.24 21.37 1.72
CA MET A 505 27.79 20.04 1.34
C MET A 505 28.02 19.74 -0.14
N LYS A 506 28.10 20.77 -0.98
CA LYS A 506 28.44 20.60 -2.41
C LYS A 506 29.87 20.12 -2.58
N GLN A 507 30.79 20.66 -1.80
CA GLN A 507 32.21 20.24 -1.80
C GLN A 507 32.42 18.91 -1.10
N GLN A 508 31.57 18.59 -0.11
CA GLN A 508 31.57 17.28 0.55
C GLN A 508 30.89 16.17 -0.26
N PHE A 509 30.21 16.52 -1.35
CA PHE A 509 29.42 15.62 -2.19
C PHE A 509 28.27 14.91 -1.45
N VAL A 510 27.60 15.64 -0.55
CA VAL A 510 26.43 15.14 0.21
C VAL A 510 25.16 15.59 -0.51
N TYR A 511 24.55 14.67 -1.25
CA TYR A 511 23.35 14.92 -2.05
C TYR A 511 22.19 14.05 -1.56
N ASP A 512 21.03 14.67 -1.44
CA ASP A 512 19.75 13.99 -1.20
C ASP A 512 18.81 14.27 -2.39
N PRO A 513 18.05 13.30 -2.90
CA PRO A 513 17.04 13.56 -3.93
C PRO A 513 15.98 14.54 -3.42
N LEU A 514 15.59 15.53 -4.24
CA LEU A 514 14.58 16.51 -3.87
C LEU A 514 13.25 15.85 -3.49
N ILE A 515 12.85 14.82 -4.26
CA ILE A 515 11.60 14.09 -4.04
C ILE A 515 11.55 13.47 -2.63
N SER A 516 12.69 13.00 -2.11
CA SER A 516 12.78 12.42 -0.78
C SER A 516 12.48 13.46 0.30
N LYS A 517 13.14 14.63 0.26
CA LYS A 517 12.92 15.70 1.24
C LYS A 517 11.52 16.29 1.17
N ARG A 518 10.99 16.49 -0.04
CA ARG A 518 9.63 16.95 -0.25
C ARG A 518 8.62 15.99 0.39
N GLN A 519 8.77 14.69 0.15
CA GLN A 519 7.86 13.69 0.69
C GLN A 519 7.94 13.60 2.21
N GLN A 520 9.14 13.68 2.79
CA GLN A 520 9.32 13.71 4.26
C GLN A 520 8.55 14.87 4.91
N TYR A 521 8.59 16.07 4.33
CA TYR A 521 7.87 17.23 4.89
C TYR A 521 6.35 17.09 4.76
N LEU A 522 5.87 16.60 3.62
CA LEU A 522 4.45 16.37 3.37
C LEU A 522 3.89 15.29 4.31
N LEU A 523 4.53 14.12 4.35
CA LEU A 523 4.08 13.00 5.18
C LEU A 523 4.10 13.34 6.67
N ALA A 524 5.16 13.99 7.17
CA ALA A 524 5.23 14.41 8.57
C ALA A 524 4.11 15.39 8.93
N THR A 525 3.84 16.38 8.05
CA THR A 525 2.81 17.40 8.28
C THR A 525 1.41 16.79 8.21
N GLN A 526 1.11 16.02 7.16
CA GLN A 526 -0.17 15.34 7.00
C GLN A 526 -0.47 14.44 8.19
N ARG A 527 0.51 13.65 8.64
CA ARG A 527 0.30 12.74 9.75
C ARG A 527 -0.04 13.46 11.06
N ILE A 528 0.58 14.61 11.28
CA ILE A 528 0.31 15.44 12.46
C ILE A 528 -1.06 16.08 12.37
N ASN A 529 -1.47 16.54 11.19
CA ASN A 529 -2.81 17.08 10.98
C ASN A 529 -3.88 16.02 11.29
N THR A 530 -3.72 14.79 10.80
CA THR A 530 -4.62 13.68 11.14
C THR A 530 -4.66 13.42 12.64
N ILE A 531 -3.50 13.42 13.32
CA ILE A 531 -3.45 13.27 14.78
C ILE A 531 -4.23 14.38 15.47
N TRP A 532 -4.12 15.63 15.01
CA TRP A 532 -4.84 16.76 15.63
C TRP A 532 -6.34 16.74 15.35
N GLU A 533 -6.76 16.34 14.15
CA GLU A 533 -8.16 16.20 13.78
C GLU A 533 -8.84 15.10 14.60
N GLU A 534 -8.23 13.91 14.69
CA GLU A 534 -8.74 12.80 15.52
C GLU A 534 -8.86 13.21 17.00
N LEU A 535 -7.91 14.00 17.51
CA LEU A 535 -7.95 14.49 18.88
C LEU A 535 -8.99 15.60 19.10
N ALA A 536 -9.21 16.46 18.11
CA ALA A 536 -10.23 17.49 18.18
C ALA A 536 -11.65 16.90 18.15
N GLU A 537 -11.87 15.84 17.36
CA GLU A 537 -13.15 15.11 17.37
C GLU A 537 -13.42 14.43 18.72
N ALA A 538 -12.38 13.91 19.38
CA ALA A 538 -12.48 13.29 20.70
C ALA A 538 -12.82 14.28 21.84
N ASP A 539 -12.50 15.57 21.66
CA ASP A 539 -12.72 16.66 22.62
C ASP A 539 -14.10 17.33 22.49
N LEU A 540 -14.90 16.97 21.48
CA LEU A 540 -16.31 17.37 21.46
C LEU A 540 -17.01 16.79 22.70
N PRO A 541 -17.68 17.62 23.52
CA PRO A 541 -18.39 17.12 24.69
C PRO A 541 -19.46 16.13 24.22
N THR A 542 -19.28 14.85 24.55
CA THR A 542 -20.36 13.87 24.49
C THR A 542 -21.48 14.44 25.36
N ARG A 543 -22.57 14.90 24.75
CA ARG A 543 -23.80 15.31 25.45
C ARG A 543 -24.06 14.27 26.56
N PRO A 544 -24.33 14.67 27.82
CA PRO A 544 -24.84 13.70 28.79
C PRO A 544 -26.07 13.03 28.17
N PRO A 545 -26.37 11.75 28.46
CA PRO A 545 -27.56 11.10 27.95
C PRO A 545 -28.78 11.83 28.54
N SER A 546 -29.26 12.85 27.84
CA SER A 546 -30.55 13.45 28.08
C SER A 546 -31.58 12.39 27.72
N ALA A 547 -32.43 12.05 28.69
CA ALA A 547 -33.63 11.26 28.47
C ALA A 547 -34.39 11.77 27.23
N PRO A 548 -35.04 10.87 26.47
CA PRO A 548 -35.43 11.14 25.09
C PRO A 548 -36.47 12.24 25.07
N SER A 549 -36.11 13.38 24.52
CA SER A 549 -37.05 14.39 24.07
C SER A 549 -36.51 15.00 22.79
N ASN A 550 -37.04 14.47 21.70
CA ASN A 550 -37.32 15.07 20.40
C ASN A 550 -36.30 16.09 19.86
N ILE A 551 -35.64 15.63 18.79
CA ILE A 551 -35.29 16.37 17.56
C ILE A 551 -34.49 17.65 17.77
N GLU A 552 -33.17 17.62 17.50
CA GLU A 552 -32.47 18.77 16.91
C GLU A 552 -31.09 18.39 16.32
N THR A 553 -31.07 18.41 14.98
CA THR A 553 -30.09 18.99 14.04
C THR A 553 -28.60 18.61 14.17
N ILE A 554 -28.14 17.71 13.31
CA ILE A 554 -26.73 17.54 12.94
C ILE A 554 -26.47 18.36 11.68
N SER A 555 -25.54 19.30 11.77
CA SER A 555 -24.94 20.03 10.64
C SER A 555 -23.72 19.24 10.12
N LEU A 556 -23.86 18.60 8.97
CA LEU A 556 -22.75 18.05 8.19
C LEU A 556 -22.53 18.97 6.98
N TRP A 557 -21.48 19.78 7.03
CA TRP A 557 -20.88 20.39 5.84
C TRP A 557 -19.41 19.96 5.80
N GLY A 558 -19.11 19.02 4.89
CA GLY A 558 -17.77 18.70 4.38
C GLY A 558 -17.66 19.11 2.89
N PRO A 559 -16.44 19.14 2.31
CA PRO A 559 -16.09 20.06 1.24
C PRO A 559 -16.58 19.67 -0.17
N ARG A 560 -16.87 20.72 -0.96
CA ARG A 560 -17.17 20.68 -2.39
C ARG A 560 -15.94 20.24 -3.20
N TYR A 561 -16.10 19.24 -4.07
CA TYR A 561 -15.22 19.05 -5.22
C TYR A 561 -15.82 19.75 -6.45
N PRO A 562 -15.08 20.62 -7.16
CA PRO A 562 -15.56 21.23 -8.40
C PRO A 562 -15.12 20.41 -9.61
N GLY A 563 -16.09 20.07 -10.48
CA GLY A 563 -15.79 19.86 -11.90
C GLY A 563 -16.28 18.55 -12.51
N GLN A 564 -17.58 18.48 -12.82
CA GLN A 564 -18.07 17.79 -14.02
C GLN A 564 -19.34 18.49 -14.50
N LYS A 565 -19.37 18.89 -15.78
CA LYS A 565 -20.54 19.52 -16.41
C LYS A 565 -21.51 18.41 -16.85
N LEU A 566 -22.76 18.45 -16.38
CA LEU A 566 -23.83 17.60 -16.92
C LEU A 566 -24.38 18.20 -18.22
N HIS A 567 -24.60 17.33 -19.22
CA HIS A 567 -25.15 17.66 -20.53
C HIS A 567 -26.68 17.87 -20.45
N PRO A 568 -27.30 18.83 -21.18
CA PRO A 568 -28.69 19.25 -20.90
C PRO A 568 -29.82 18.42 -21.51
N ASP A 569 -29.57 17.35 -22.27
CA ASP A 569 -30.59 16.75 -23.15
C ASP A 569 -30.84 15.26 -22.88
N THR A 570 -31.55 14.93 -21.79
CA THR A 570 -32.06 13.56 -21.54
C THR A 570 -33.55 13.58 -21.19
N PRO A 571 -34.42 12.80 -21.85
CA PRO A 571 -35.89 12.88 -21.67
C PRO A 571 -36.37 12.35 -20.29
N PRO A 572 -37.50 12.86 -19.76
CA PRO A 572 -38.03 12.46 -18.46
C PRO A 572 -38.72 11.08 -18.50
N ILE A 573 -38.50 10.27 -17.45
CA ILE A 573 -39.00 8.89 -17.26
C ILE A 573 -40.54 8.85 -17.03
N MET A 574 -41.14 10.01 -16.73
CA MET A 574 -42.50 10.16 -16.23
C MET A 574 -43.62 9.68 -17.19
N SER A 575 -43.42 9.69 -18.51
CA SER A 575 -44.47 9.26 -19.46
C SER A 575 -44.68 7.75 -19.52
N SER A 576 -43.67 6.97 -19.13
CA SER A 576 -43.67 5.50 -19.30
C SER A 576 -44.27 4.76 -18.09
N ILE A 577 -44.32 5.41 -16.91
CA ILE A 577 -44.82 4.79 -15.67
C ILE A 577 -46.35 4.87 -15.57
N ASP A 578 -46.94 6.00 -15.96
CA ASP A 578 -48.40 6.22 -15.87
C ASP A 578 -49.20 5.39 -16.89
N GLU A 579 -48.59 4.92 -17.99
CA GLU A 579 -49.25 4.01 -18.97
C GLU A 579 -49.36 2.56 -18.46
N PHE A 580 -48.52 2.14 -17.52
CA PHE A 580 -48.44 0.73 -17.08
C PHE A 580 -49.21 0.42 -15.79
N PHE A 581 -49.42 1.41 -14.91
CA PHE A 581 -50.16 1.27 -13.65
C PHE A 581 -51.22 2.36 -13.48
N PRO A 582 -52.46 2.17 -13.97
CA PRO A 582 -53.51 3.14 -13.77
C PRO A 582 -54.05 3.10 -12.32
N GLY A 583 -53.74 4.15 -11.55
CA GLY A 583 -54.53 4.66 -10.42
C GLY A 583 -54.83 3.68 -9.27
N SER A 584 -54.09 3.82 -8.16
CA SER A 584 -54.32 3.10 -6.90
C SER A 584 -55.62 3.50 -6.18
N THR A 585 -56.78 3.06 -6.67
CA THR A 585 -58.04 3.05 -5.88
C THR A 585 -58.96 1.91 -6.29
N ALA A 586 -58.54 0.65 -6.14
CA ALA A 586 -59.44 -0.50 -6.26
C ALA A 586 -59.11 -1.58 -5.21
N LYS A 587 -60.14 -2.05 -4.48
CA LYS A 587 -60.05 -3.13 -3.49
C LYS A 587 -59.63 -4.45 -4.15
N PRO A 588 -58.94 -5.36 -3.45
CA PRO A 588 -58.47 -6.62 -4.02
C PRO A 588 -59.66 -7.54 -4.34
N GLY A 589 -59.78 -7.93 -5.61
CA GLY A 589 -60.59 -9.07 -6.08
C GLY A 589 -59.78 -10.37 -6.04
N PRO A 590 -60.41 -11.54 -6.22
CA PRO A 590 -59.75 -12.83 -6.03
C PRO A 590 -58.70 -13.12 -7.12
N PRO A 591 -57.70 -13.98 -6.82
CA PRO A 591 -56.56 -14.23 -7.70
C PRO A 591 -57.00 -14.92 -8.99
N ALA A 592 -56.52 -14.41 -10.13
CA ALA A 592 -56.65 -15.05 -11.44
C ALA A 592 -55.46 -16.01 -11.67
N GLU A 593 -55.72 -17.13 -12.35
CA GLU A 593 -54.76 -18.22 -12.62
C GLU A 593 -53.56 -17.78 -13.48
N PRO A 594 -52.40 -18.47 -13.36
CA PRO A 594 -51.12 -18.02 -13.91
C PRO A 594 -50.93 -18.55 -15.32
N ASP A 595 -51.01 -17.69 -16.32
CA ASP A 595 -50.41 -17.92 -17.64
C ASP A 595 -50.44 -16.59 -18.41
N HIS A 596 -49.36 -15.78 -18.37
CA HIS A 596 -49.14 -14.78 -19.43
C HIS A 596 -47.67 -14.29 -19.51
N PRO A 597 -47.03 -14.31 -20.71
CA PRO A 597 -45.70 -13.73 -20.96
C PRO A 597 -45.63 -12.20 -20.79
N GLU A 598 -46.76 -11.52 -20.58
CA GLU A 598 -46.85 -10.07 -20.36
C GLU A 598 -46.29 -9.64 -18.99
N ILE A 599 -46.32 -10.52 -17.98
CA ILE A 599 -45.75 -10.23 -16.65
C ILE A 599 -44.22 -10.22 -16.74
N TRP A 600 -43.64 -11.14 -17.52
CA TRP A 600 -42.19 -11.22 -17.73
C TRP A 600 -41.64 -9.99 -18.45
N ASP A 601 -42.29 -9.54 -19.53
CA ASP A 601 -41.89 -8.33 -20.26
C ASP A 601 -41.99 -7.08 -19.37
N ARG A 602 -42.97 -7.02 -18.47
CA ARG A 602 -43.10 -5.93 -17.48
C ARG A 602 -41.96 -5.93 -16.46
N VAL A 603 -41.56 -7.11 -15.97
CA VAL A 603 -40.45 -7.26 -15.01
C VAL A 603 -39.12 -6.89 -15.67
N VAL A 604 -38.84 -7.38 -16.87
CA VAL A 604 -37.59 -7.10 -17.60
C VAL A 604 -37.46 -5.60 -17.94
N THR A 605 -38.54 -4.98 -18.45
CA THR A 605 -38.53 -3.55 -18.78
C THR A 605 -38.28 -2.67 -17.54
N MET A 606 -38.75 -3.11 -16.38
CA MET A 606 -38.58 -2.39 -15.11
C MET A 606 -37.18 -2.61 -14.51
N CYS A 607 -36.60 -3.80 -14.65
CA CYS A 607 -35.18 -4.04 -14.33
C CYS A 607 -34.25 -3.15 -15.16
N ASP A 608 -34.56 -2.94 -16.44
CA ASP A 608 -33.80 -2.04 -17.32
C ASP A 608 -33.97 -0.55 -16.96
N LEU A 609 -35.15 -0.15 -16.45
CA LEU A 609 -35.38 1.19 -15.91
C LEU A 609 -34.58 1.43 -14.62
N LEU A 610 -34.55 0.44 -13.72
CA LEU A 610 -33.78 0.50 -12.47
C LEU A 610 -32.26 0.50 -12.73
N ARG A 611 -31.80 -0.30 -13.68
CA ARG A 611 -30.39 -0.33 -14.11
C ARG A 611 -29.95 1.02 -14.69
N ASN A 612 -30.80 1.65 -15.52
CA ASN A 612 -30.56 3.02 -16.02
C ASN A 612 -30.54 4.09 -14.90
N LEU A 613 -31.27 3.87 -13.81
CA LEU A 613 -31.32 4.80 -12.68
C LEU A 613 -30.05 4.67 -11.81
N ILE A 614 -29.56 3.44 -11.63
CA ILE A 614 -28.31 3.14 -10.93
C ILE A 614 -27.09 3.65 -11.71
N GLU A 615 -27.05 3.49 -13.04
CA GLU A 615 -25.95 4.01 -13.88
C GLU A 615 -25.84 5.54 -13.87
N ARG A 616 -26.89 6.25 -13.44
CA ARG A 616 -26.90 7.71 -13.31
C ARG A 616 -26.45 8.20 -11.93
N LEU A 617 -26.11 7.31 -10.99
CA LEU A 617 -25.58 7.67 -9.68
C LEU A 617 -24.07 7.99 -9.78
N PRO A 618 -23.57 9.03 -9.08
CA PRO A 618 -22.24 9.60 -9.34
C PRO A 618 -21.05 8.83 -8.72
N TYR A 619 -21.22 7.65 -8.12
CA TYR A 619 -20.13 6.92 -7.43
C TYR A 619 -20.13 5.40 -7.68
N PRO A 620 -18.96 4.74 -7.76
CA PRO A 620 -18.86 3.29 -7.87
C PRO A 620 -19.17 2.61 -6.52
N VAL A 621 -19.97 1.54 -6.55
CA VAL A 621 -20.40 0.78 -5.36
C VAL A 621 -19.36 -0.30 -5.04
N GLU A 622 -18.67 -0.21 -3.89
CA GLU A 622 -17.91 -1.32 -3.29
C GLU A 622 -18.80 -2.06 -2.27
N GLU A 623 -18.71 -3.40 -2.20
CA GLU A 623 -19.51 -4.25 -1.30
C GLU A 623 -19.06 -4.14 0.17
N PRO A 624 -19.98 -3.85 1.13
CA PRO A 624 -19.69 -3.98 2.55
C PRO A 624 -20.32 -5.23 3.18
N VAL A 625 -19.59 -5.85 4.11
CA VAL A 625 -20.03 -7.00 4.93
C VAL A 625 -20.88 -6.52 6.10
N ILE A 626 -22.14 -6.98 6.18
CA ILE A 626 -23.06 -6.68 7.30
C ILE A 626 -22.74 -7.59 8.50
N PRO A 627 -22.55 -7.06 9.73
CA PRO A 627 -22.29 -7.90 10.89
C PRO A 627 -23.59 -8.57 11.38
N GLY A 628 -23.67 -9.90 11.27
CA GLY A 628 -24.70 -10.70 11.96
C GLY A 628 -25.63 -11.53 11.06
N SER A 629 -25.51 -11.47 9.73
CA SER A 629 -26.25 -12.35 8.83
C SER A 629 -25.43 -13.59 8.45
N ASN A 630 -26.04 -14.77 8.57
CA ASN A 630 -25.48 -16.01 8.03
C ASN A 630 -25.53 -15.91 6.49
N PRO A 631 -24.42 -16.01 5.74
CA PRO A 631 -24.38 -15.68 4.30
C PRO A 631 -25.23 -16.58 3.38
N ASN A 632 -25.86 -17.63 3.91
CA ASN A 632 -26.52 -18.68 3.14
C ASN A 632 -27.97 -18.98 3.62
N GLY A 633 -28.67 -17.99 4.18
CA GLY A 633 -30.09 -18.13 4.56
C GLY A 633 -31.00 -17.23 3.74
N PRO A 634 -32.19 -17.70 3.28
CA PRO A 634 -33.13 -16.84 2.56
C PRO A 634 -33.65 -15.72 3.48
N ILE A 635 -33.56 -14.48 3.02
CA ILE A 635 -34.11 -13.31 3.72
C ILE A 635 -35.62 -13.42 3.67
N THR A 636 -36.30 -13.34 4.82
CA THR A 636 -37.77 -13.51 4.86
C THR A 636 -38.48 -12.22 4.47
N SER A 637 -39.61 -12.32 3.74
CA SER A 637 -40.44 -11.19 3.27
C SER A 637 -40.81 -10.18 4.38
N HIS A 638 -40.94 -10.66 5.62
CA HIS A 638 -41.22 -9.83 6.79
C HIS A 638 -40.05 -8.93 7.22
N GLN A 639 -38.81 -9.33 6.97
CA GLN A 639 -37.62 -8.54 7.29
C GLN A 639 -37.38 -7.42 6.28
N LEU A 640 -37.76 -7.64 5.01
CA LEU A 640 -37.70 -6.67 3.91
C LEU A 640 -38.81 -5.62 3.98
N LEU A 641 -40.04 -6.01 4.33
CA LEU A 641 -41.13 -5.07 4.58
C LEU A 641 -40.84 -4.16 5.78
N ALA A 642 -40.23 -4.72 6.83
CA ALA A 642 -39.84 -3.96 8.02
C ALA A 642 -38.75 -2.92 7.71
N THR A 643 -37.78 -3.20 6.83
CA THR A 643 -36.76 -2.23 6.42
C THR A 643 -37.31 -1.17 5.47
N GLY A 644 -38.24 -1.52 4.57
CA GLY A 644 -38.91 -0.56 3.69
C GLY A 644 -39.82 0.43 4.44
N GLU A 645 -40.67 -0.06 5.34
CA GLU A 645 -41.54 0.82 6.15
C GLU A 645 -40.77 1.68 7.15
N SER A 646 -39.71 1.13 7.77
CA SER A 646 -38.85 1.91 8.67
C SER A 646 -38.04 2.98 7.93
N PHE A 647 -37.71 2.75 6.65
CA PHE A 647 -37.05 3.76 5.82
C PHE A 647 -38.02 4.87 5.35
N ILE A 648 -39.27 4.52 4.98
CA ILE A 648 -40.33 5.51 4.70
C ILE A 648 -40.62 6.36 5.94
N GLN A 649 -40.66 5.75 7.13
CA GLN A 649 -40.80 6.47 8.41
C GLN A 649 -39.57 7.33 8.76
N ALA A 650 -38.37 6.95 8.31
CA ALA A 650 -37.15 7.75 8.46
C ALA A 650 -37.11 8.96 7.50
N LEU A 651 -37.76 8.87 6.34
CA LEU A 651 -37.87 9.94 5.34
C LEU A 651 -38.96 10.97 5.65
N GLU A 652 -40.06 10.59 6.31
CA GLU A 652 -41.14 11.49 6.75
C GLU A 652 -40.67 12.77 7.49
N PRO A 653 -39.70 12.72 8.43
CA PRO A 653 -39.19 13.92 9.10
C PRO A 653 -38.26 14.79 8.22
N VAL A 654 -37.74 14.27 7.10
CA VAL A 654 -36.82 15.00 6.19
C VAL A 654 -37.60 15.82 5.15
N ARG A 655 -38.78 15.35 4.73
CA ARG A 655 -39.68 16.02 3.78
C ARG A 655 -39.95 17.51 4.05
N PRO A 656 -40.24 17.96 5.30
CA PRO A 656 -40.49 19.39 5.59
C PRO A 656 -39.22 20.26 5.67
N LEU A 657 -38.00 19.68 5.64
CA LEU A 657 -36.75 20.44 5.69
C LEU A 657 -36.32 20.97 4.32
N LEU A 658 -36.89 20.46 3.23
CA LEU A 658 -36.49 20.76 1.85
C LEU A 658 -36.98 22.10 1.27
N PRO A 659 -37.89 22.87 1.92
CA PRO A 659 -38.05 24.28 1.57
C PRO A 659 -38.05 25.29 2.74
N ASN A 660 -37.80 24.88 3.99
CA ASN A 660 -37.96 25.80 5.13
C ASN A 660 -36.68 26.51 5.62
N LYS A 661 -35.50 26.26 5.02
CA LYS A 661 -34.24 26.95 5.39
C LYS A 661 -33.65 27.87 4.33
N LEU A 662 -34.26 27.99 3.15
CA LEU A 662 -33.91 29.01 2.16
C LEU A 662 -34.98 30.10 2.23
N THR A 663 -34.62 31.27 2.75
CA THR A 663 -35.50 32.45 2.73
C THR A 663 -35.98 32.70 1.30
N GLU A 664 -37.27 33.00 1.09
CA GLU A 664 -37.89 33.23 -0.23
C GLU A 664 -37.06 34.19 -1.13
N HIS A 665 -36.30 35.08 -0.51
CA HIS A 665 -35.40 36.02 -1.16
C HIS A 665 -34.22 35.38 -1.93
N ALA A 666 -33.72 34.21 -1.49
CA ALA A 666 -32.62 33.48 -2.14
C ALA A 666 -33.07 32.68 -3.37
N LEU A 667 -34.36 32.28 -3.42
CA LEU A 667 -34.95 31.56 -4.56
C LEU A 667 -35.40 32.50 -5.68
N GLU A 668 -35.68 33.77 -5.38
CA GLU A 668 -35.97 34.81 -6.39
C GLU A 668 -34.72 35.35 -7.09
N THR A 669 -33.56 35.32 -6.42
CA THR A 669 -32.32 35.91 -6.94
C THR A 669 -31.48 34.98 -7.81
N ASN A 670 -31.72 33.65 -7.77
CA ASN A 670 -30.92 32.69 -8.54
C ASN A 670 -31.78 31.61 -9.24
N PRO A 671 -32.13 31.80 -10.53
CA PRO A 671 -33.04 30.90 -11.25
C PRO A 671 -32.46 29.49 -11.47
N GLU A 672 -31.14 29.34 -11.53
CA GLU A 672 -30.48 28.03 -11.65
C GLU A 672 -30.62 27.18 -10.38
N LEU A 673 -30.59 27.83 -9.21
CA LEU A 673 -30.76 27.15 -7.92
C LEU A 673 -32.20 26.66 -7.75
N LYS A 674 -33.18 27.45 -8.20
CA LYS A 674 -34.60 27.08 -8.21
C LYS A 674 -34.87 25.88 -9.12
N GLN A 675 -34.21 25.82 -10.29
CA GLN A 675 -34.28 24.64 -11.17
C GLN A 675 -33.66 23.39 -10.53
N HIS A 676 -32.53 23.51 -9.82
CA HIS A 676 -31.90 22.38 -9.16
C HIS A 676 -32.72 21.84 -7.98
N VAL A 677 -33.31 22.72 -7.16
CA VAL A 677 -34.20 22.32 -6.06
C VAL A 677 -35.45 21.64 -6.59
N HIS A 678 -36.07 22.18 -7.65
CA HIS A 678 -37.25 21.56 -8.25
C HIS A 678 -36.94 20.23 -8.94
N ALA A 679 -35.76 20.10 -9.55
CA ALA A 679 -35.28 18.83 -10.11
C ALA A 679 -34.97 17.79 -9.03
N LEU A 680 -34.55 18.21 -7.84
CA LEU A 680 -34.35 17.34 -6.68
C LEU A 680 -35.69 16.88 -6.09
N GLU A 681 -36.69 17.78 -5.97
CA GLU A 681 -38.05 17.42 -5.54
C GLU A 681 -38.68 16.37 -6.47
N LEU A 682 -38.58 16.56 -7.79
CA LEU A 682 -39.06 15.61 -8.79
C LEU A 682 -38.39 14.24 -8.66
N LYS A 683 -37.08 14.20 -8.40
CA LYS A 683 -36.34 12.94 -8.21
C LYS A 683 -36.74 12.21 -6.92
N PHE A 684 -37.03 12.94 -5.84
CA PHE A 684 -37.48 12.33 -4.58
C PHE A 684 -38.88 11.72 -4.69
N ASP A 685 -39.81 12.41 -5.36
CA ASP A 685 -41.16 11.87 -5.58
C ASP A 685 -41.15 10.65 -6.53
N ASP A 686 -40.27 10.64 -7.53
CA ASP A 686 -40.07 9.48 -8.42
C ASP A 686 -39.50 8.27 -7.67
N ILE A 687 -38.52 8.48 -6.78
CA ILE A 687 -37.94 7.41 -5.94
C ILE A 687 -38.98 6.88 -4.93
N GLU A 688 -39.78 7.76 -4.30
CA GLU A 688 -40.84 7.33 -3.36
C GLU A 688 -41.91 6.48 -4.07
N ARG A 689 -42.30 6.85 -5.29
CA ARG A 689 -43.26 6.07 -6.09
C ARG A 689 -42.72 4.68 -6.45
N VAL A 690 -41.46 4.60 -6.86
CA VAL A 690 -40.81 3.31 -7.19
C VAL A 690 -40.72 2.43 -5.95
N LEU A 691 -40.27 2.97 -4.80
CA LEU A 691 -40.13 2.22 -3.56
C LEU A 691 -41.46 1.67 -3.02
N ARG A 692 -42.59 2.37 -3.26
CA ARG A 692 -43.94 1.89 -2.87
C ARG A 692 -44.48 0.75 -3.73
N CYS A 693 -44.01 0.59 -4.96
CA CYS A 693 -44.45 -0.48 -5.87
C CYS A 693 -43.73 -1.82 -5.61
N ILE A 694 -42.52 -1.77 -5.06
CA ILE A 694 -41.65 -2.93 -4.82
C ILE A 694 -42.33 -4.07 -4.01
N PRO A 695 -43.09 -3.81 -2.93
CA PRO A 695 -43.73 -4.89 -2.17
C PRO A 695 -44.78 -5.67 -2.98
N GLN A 696 -45.58 -4.98 -3.80
CA GLN A 696 -46.59 -5.60 -4.66
C GLN A 696 -45.94 -6.47 -5.74
N ILE A 697 -44.83 -6.00 -6.31
CA ILE A 697 -44.07 -6.71 -7.34
C ILE A 697 -43.41 -7.97 -6.75
N TYR A 698 -42.84 -7.88 -5.55
CA TYR A 698 -42.25 -9.04 -4.88
C TYR A 698 -43.32 -10.12 -4.62
N GLU A 699 -44.52 -9.72 -4.19
CA GLU A 699 -45.64 -10.63 -3.96
C GLU A 699 -46.13 -11.29 -5.27
N GLU A 700 -46.17 -10.55 -6.38
CA GLU A 700 -46.52 -11.08 -7.71
C GLU A 700 -45.46 -12.05 -8.26
N VAL A 701 -44.17 -11.73 -8.14
CA VAL A 701 -43.06 -12.61 -8.59
C VAL A 701 -42.96 -13.87 -7.72
N THR A 702 -43.23 -13.76 -6.42
CA THR A 702 -43.31 -14.93 -5.52
C THR A 702 -44.46 -15.86 -5.90
N ASN A 703 -45.61 -15.31 -6.27
CA ASN A 703 -46.75 -16.10 -6.70
C ASN A 703 -46.56 -16.73 -8.10
N ALA A 704 -45.61 -16.24 -8.89
CA ALA A 704 -45.30 -16.75 -10.23
C ALA A 704 -44.22 -17.86 -10.26
N GLU A 705 -43.64 -18.25 -9.11
CA GLU A 705 -42.62 -19.31 -8.95
C GLU A 705 -41.45 -19.22 -9.97
N CYS A 706 -40.92 -18.01 -10.22
CA CYS A 706 -39.84 -17.79 -11.17
C CYS A 706 -38.52 -17.40 -10.47
N ASP A 707 -37.68 -18.40 -10.18
CA ASP A 707 -36.47 -18.27 -9.36
C ASP A 707 -35.42 -17.30 -9.95
N ASP A 708 -35.29 -17.24 -11.28
CA ASP A 708 -34.29 -16.39 -11.94
C ASP A 708 -34.63 -14.89 -11.83
N ALA A 709 -35.90 -14.51 -11.96
CA ALA A 709 -36.34 -13.12 -11.76
C ALA A 709 -36.28 -12.71 -10.29
N MET A 710 -36.53 -13.65 -9.37
CA MET A 710 -36.44 -13.40 -7.95
C MET A 710 -35.01 -13.05 -7.52
N MET A 711 -34.00 -13.77 -8.04
CA MET A 711 -32.59 -13.43 -7.82
C MET A 711 -32.20 -12.06 -8.37
N GLU A 712 -32.68 -11.69 -9.57
CA GLU A 712 -32.37 -10.37 -10.16
C GLU A 712 -33.01 -9.23 -9.36
N VAL A 713 -34.26 -9.39 -8.92
CA VAL A 713 -34.95 -8.39 -8.07
C VAL A 713 -34.27 -8.26 -6.71
N GLU A 714 -33.86 -9.37 -6.08
CA GLU A 714 -33.10 -9.35 -4.82
C GLU A 714 -31.75 -8.64 -5.00
N ALA A 715 -31.01 -8.91 -6.09
CA ALA A 715 -29.74 -8.26 -6.36
C ALA A 715 -29.88 -6.75 -6.59
N ILE A 716 -30.90 -6.31 -7.32
CA ILE A 716 -31.18 -4.89 -7.56
C ILE A 716 -31.61 -4.18 -6.26
N MET A 717 -32.39 -4.85 -5.42
CA MET A 717 -32.81 -4.35 -4.10
C MET A 717 -31.63 -4.16 -3.13
N VAL A 718 -30.67 -5.09 -3.15
CA VAL A 718 -29.43 -4.96 -2.39
C VAL A 718 -28.60 -3.77 -2.90
N CYS A 719 -28.48 -3.61 -4.22
CA CYS A 719 -27.75 -2.48 -4.81
C CYS A 719 -28.40 -1.12 -4.48
N LEU A 720 -29.73 -1.02 -4.50
CA LEU A 720 -30.46 0.20 -4.12
C LEU A 720 -30.30 0.53 -2.63
N GLY A 721 -30.34 -0.49 -1.76
CA GLY A 721 -30.11 -0.31 -0.32
C GLY A 721 -28.69 0.17 0.00
N ILE A 722 -27.69 -0.25 -0.78
CA ILE A 722 -26.29 0.17 -0.63
C ILE A 722 -26.09 1.59 -1.18
N GLY A 723 -26.70 1.93 -2.33
CA GLY A 723 -26.57 3.25 -2.95
C GLY A 723 -27.26 4.37 -2.16
N LEU A 724 -28.46 4.13 -1.64
CA LEU A 724 -29.24 5.13 -0.89
C LEU A 724 -28.81 5.29 0.58
N GLY A 725 -28.02 4.35 1.12
CA GLY A 725 -27.39 4.51 2.43
C GLY A 725 -26.13 5.39 2.40
N ALA A 726 -25.58 5.64 1.21
CA ALA A 726 -24.37 6.43 0.98
C ALA A 726 -24.66 7.90 0.57
N GLU A 727 -25.85 8.20 0.03
CA GLU A 727 -26.39 9.57 -0.16
C GLU A 727 -27.11 10.07 1.09
#